data_AF-A0A2D9TD29-F1
#
_entry.id   AF-A0A2D9TD29-F1
#
_cell.length_a   1.000
_cell.length_b   1.000
_cell.length_c   1.000
_cell.angle_alpha   90.00
_cell.angle_beta   90.00
_cell.angle_gamma   90.00
#
_symmetry.space_group_name_H-M   'P 1'
#
loop_
_entity.id
_entity.type
_entity.pdbx_description
1 polymer ?
#
loop_
_entity_poly.entity_id
_entity_poly.type
_entity_poly.pdbx_seq_one_letter_code
_entity_poly.pdbx_strand_id
1 'polypeptide(L)'
;MSEAYADTTPPPAALADAEEVARIFDPRDSDDRAVLELLIGSGVRVHDTLRDQLGELVVTRDPGFAWTDRTRDDAVDRRLWGRDPFDYGRWVHYPWRNALVHLLGPGEFHELRTSRNRNKITAEEQERLSGLVLGVAGLSVGSSTALTLVQEGLGRELRLADYDTLELSNLNRLRATVLDLGVPKTVITARAIAELDPYVRVVVYPQGITEASLGPFLDGLDLLFEECDDLAMKLRLREAARERRIPVLMETSDRGMIDVERFDLEPDRPVLHGLAGDLRADDLRGLSTYEKVPAVLRIIGVDTMSERLGASMPDIDTTLKTWPQLASAVALGGALNTDVARRVALGTMVTSGRYFVDLGELVADEVPGAVVPPAAEAATTPLHASVPRLEPRRSAQPSRDEVRRLVAFATLAPSGGNAQPWAFRWDGTELELRVHSERGRTLLDHRRYASLLALGAAQEYLEVAARASGWIPEATVSGAGADLVVRLALRPGEGTAEDLRAAARLARRVTNRRIAERRPIPAETMEALRRAAEGCSLKVVDDAEGLWRAGEVLAEGDRFRFLHPQLHAEMFDEIRFDDRAVAASRDGIDLAALEMDPTQVAGTRMLRRRAFLDRMRAMDSGQGLGRPTRRAVAASSALAILRTPARGARAYLEGGRVLARVWAAATEAGLAFQPLSALLYLFERLADGGEGLDVAQREHLTRIATEFEAVFGTHVGTDLLLFRLAPAPGEPTSRSPRKDVDEVLEILG
;
A
#
# COMPACT_ATOMS: atom_id res chain seq x y z
N MET A 1 24.18 -35.48 -27.52
CA MET A 1 24.44 -34.12 -28.05
C MET A 1 23.05 -33.56 -28.22
N SER A 2 22.72 -32.54 -27.43
CA SER A 2 21.37 -31.98 -27.37
C SER A 2 20.87 -31.61 -28.76
N GLU A 3 19.63 -31.96 -29.11
CA GLU A 3 18.98 -31.48 -30.35
C GLU A 3 18.96 -29.94 -30.42
N ALA A 4 19.01 -29.25 -29.28
CA ALA A 4 19.10 -27.79 -29.19
C ALA A 4 20.43 -27.22 -29.71
N TYR A 5 21.52 -28.00 -29.68
CA TYR A 5 22.86 -27.63 -30.13
C TYR A 5 23.38 -28.57 -31.22
N ALA A 6 22.48 -29.05 -32.09
CA ALA A 6 22.89 -29.66 -33.36
C ALA A 6 23.84 -28.71 -34.12
N ASP A 7 24.69 -29.22 -35.02
CA ASP A 7 25.67 -28.41 -35.80
C ASP A 7 24.97 -27.55 -36.89
N THR A 8 23.79 -27.03 -36.60
CA THR A 8 22.97 -26.16 -37.43
C THR A 8 22.91 -24.77 -36.80
N THR A 9 23.08 -23.73 -37.63
CA THR A 9 22.97 -22.35 -37.17
C THR A 9 21.53 -22.05 -36.74
N PRO A 10 21.31 -21.54 -35.52
CA PRO A 10 19.97 -21.18 -35.07
C PRO A 10 19.44 -19.99 -35.88
N PRO A 11 18.11 -19.88 -36.06
CA PRO A 11 17.54 -18.74 -36.76
C PRO A 11 17.84 -17.44 -36.02
N PRO A 12 18.02 -16.32 -36.74
CA PRO A 12 18.31 -15.02 -36.13
C PRO A 12 17.18 -14.60 -35.17
N ALA A 13 17.54 -13.77 -34.20
CA ALA A 13 16.55 -13.16 -33.33
C ALA A 13 15.50 -12.41 -34.15
N ALA A 14 14.23 -12.56 -33.79
CA ALA A 14 13.12 -11.90 -34.50
C ALA A 14 13.03 -10.41 -34.13
N LEU A 15 14.03 -9.63 -34.57
CA LEU A 15 14.14 -8.19 -34.40
C LEU A 15 13.91 -7.49 -35.74
N ALA A 16 13.43 -6.24 -35.69
CA ALA A 16 13.06 -5.48 -36.89
C ALA A 16 14.27 -4.93 -37.66
N ASP A 17 15.43 -4.78 -37.01
CA ASP A 17 16.62 -4.16 -37.58
C ASP A 17 17.85 -5.09 -37.58
N ALA A 18 18.56 -5.08 -38.71
CA ALA A 18 19.83 -5.75 -38.94
C ALA A 18 20.93 -5.33 -37.94
N GLU A 19 20.90 -4.09 -37.43
CA GLU A 19 21.90 -3.55 -36.49
C GLU A 19 21.68 -4.03 -35.04
N GLU A 20 20.56 -4.71 -34.76
CA GLU A 20 20.18 -5.16 -33.43
C GLU A 20 20.44 -6.64 -33.18
N VAL A 21 20.82 -7.41 -34.22
CA VAL A 21 20.91 -8.88 -34.18
C VAL A 21 22.34 -9.37 -34.39
N ALA A 22 22.79 -10.31 -33.55
CA ALA A 22 24.04 -11.02 -33.78
C ALA A 22 23.87 -11.95 -34.98
N ARG A 23 24.84 -11.94 -35.90
CA ARG A 23 24.81 -12.78 -37.11
C ARG A 23 25.87 -13.86 -37.00
N ILE A 24 25.45 -15.10 -37.18
CA ILE A 24 26.31 -16.28 -37.13
C ILE A 24 26.56 -16.72 -38.57
N PHE A 25 27.82 -16.88 -38.92
CA PHE A 25 28.29 -17.29 -40.23
C PHE A 25 28.94 -18.67 -40.14
N ASP A 26 28.53 -19.58 -41.02
CA ASP A 26 29.23 -20.84 -41.26
C ASP A 26 30.26 -20.64 -42.40
N PRO A 27 31.57 -20.64 -42.13
CA PRO A 27 32.59 -20.38 -43.15
C PRO A 27 32.65 -21.44 -44.27
N ARG A 28 31.95 -22.57 -44.08
CA ARG A 28 31.80 -23.65 -45.07
C ARG A 28 30.69 -23.35 -46.08
N ASP A 29 29.77 -22.47 -45.75
CA ASP A 29 28.75 -21.97 -46.67
C ASP A 29 29.33 -20.82 -47.51
N SER A 30 29.10 -20.86 -48.83
CA SER A 30 29.72 -19.92 -49.76
C SER A 30 29.20 -18.49 -49.61
N ASP A 31 27.94 -18.32 -49.23
CA ASP A 31 27.31 -17.01 -49.09
C ASP A 31 27.77 -16.35 -47.78
N ASP A 32 27.76 -17.13 -46.69
CA ASP A 32 28.29 -16.68 -45.40
C ASP A 32 29.78 -16.32 -45.48
N ARG A 33 30.58 -17.12 -46.19
CA ARG A 33 32.01 -16.84 -46.40
C ARG A 33 32.24 -15.52 -47.13
N ALA A 34 31.48 -15.24 -48.19
CA ALA A 34 31.61 -14.00 -48.93
C ALA A 34 31.30 -12.77 -48.06
N VAL A 35 30.27 -12.85 -47.20
CA VAL A 35 29.93 -11.78 -46.26
C VAL A 35 31.01 -11.63 -45.18
N LEU A 36 31.54 -12.74 -44.67
CA LEU A 36 32.58 -12.75 -43.66
C LEU A 36 33.87 -12.07 -44.15
N GLU A 37 34.32 -12.38 -45.37
CA GLU A 37 35.50 -11.76 -45.99
C GLU A 37 35.31 -10.24 -46.15
N LEU A 38 34.10 -9.80 -46.54
CA LEU A 38 33.75 -8.37 -46.61
C LEU A 38 33.78 -7.70 -45.23
N LEU A 39 33.24 -8.34 -44.18
CA LEU A 39 33.24 -7.82 -42.80
C LEU A 39 34.67 -7.70 -42.25
N ILE A 40 35.51 -8.70 -42.48
CA ILE A 40 36.93 -8.64 -42.07
C ILE A 40 37.63 -7.46 -42.74
N GLY A 41 37.31 -7.20 -44.02
CA GLY A 41 37.83 -6.04 -44.76
C GLY A 41 37.23 -4.69 -44.38
N SER A 42 36.14 -4.63 -43.60
CA SER A 42 35.39 -3.39 -43.33
C SER A 42 35.88 -2.62 -42.10
N GLY A 43 36.93 -3.08 -41.41
CA GLY A 43 37.45 -2.46 -40.19
C GLY A 43 36.72 -2.84 -38.90
N VAL A 44 35.93 -3.92 -38.93
CA VAL A 44 35.35 -4.53 -37.71
C VAL A 44 36.46 -5.03 -36.78
N ARG A 45 36.25 -5.00 -35.46
CA ARG A 45 37.21 -5.57 -34.51
C ARG A 45 37.11 -7.10 -34.53
N VAL A 46 38.10 -7.75 -35.14
CA VAL A 46 38.18 -9.21 -35.18
C VAL A 46 38.78 -9.75 -33.87
N HIS A 47 38.13 -10.74 -33.28
CA HIS A 47 38.59 -11.52 -32.14
C HIS A 47 38.60 -13.00 -32.51
N ASP A 48 39.76 -13.49 -32.96
CA ASP A 48 39.96 -14.90 -33.26
C ASP A 48 40.82 -15.55 -32.17
N THR A 49 40.15 -16.30 -31.30
CA THR A 49 40.78 -17.09 -30.23
C THR A 49 40.41 -18.57 -30.35
N LEU A 50 40.01 -19.03 -31.55
CA LEU A 50 39.50 -20.39 -31.73
C LEU A 50 40.50 -21.46 -31.27
N ARG A 51 41.80 -21.29 -31.57
CA ARG A 51 42.84 -22.24 -31.13
C ARG A 51 42.94 -22.32 -29.60
N ASP A 52 42.79 -21.21 -28.89
CA ASP A 52 42.79 -21.19 -27.43
C ASP A 52 41.55 -21.93 -26.89
N GLN A 53 40.38 -21.70 -27.48
CA GLN A 53 39.14 -22.41 -27.13
C GLN A 53 39.26 -23.92 -27.37
N LEU A 54 39.83 -24.34 -28.51
CA LEU A 54 40.11 -25.74 -28.80
C LEU A 54 41.12 -26.34 -27.82
N GLY A 55 42.14 -25.56 -27.45
CA GLY A 55 43.12 -25.92 -26.42
C GLY A 55 42.46 -26.18 -25.06
N GLU A 56 41.54 -25.29 -24.63
CA GLU A 56 40.78 -25.48 -23.39
C GLU A 56 39.86 -26.70 -23.48
N LEU A 57 39.20 -26.92 -24.62
CA LEU A 57 38.32 -28.08 -24.85
C LEU A 57 39.06 -29.41 -24.73
N VAL A 58 40.23 -29.56 -25.37
CA VAL A 58 41.00 -30.81 -25.29
C VAL A 58 41.50 -31.09 -23.88
N VAL A 59 41.96 -30.05 -23.16
CA VAL A 59 42.37 -30.16 -21.75
C VAL A 59 41.19 -30.55 -20.87
N THR A 60 40.03 -29.93 -21.10
CA THR A 60 38.79 -30.18 -20.33
C THR A 60 38.27 -31.60 -20.50
N ARG A 61 38.46 -32.20 -21.69
CA ARG A 61 38.05 -33.59 -21.98
C ARG A 61 38.96 -34.63 -21.34
N ASP A 62 40.23 -34.32 -21.10
CA ASP A 62 41.17 -35.22 -20.41
C ASP A 62 42.02 -34.48 -19.35
N PRO A 63 41.40 -34.09 -18.22
CA PRO A 63 42.09 -33.32 -17.19
C PRO A 63 43.14 -34.13 -16.41
N GLY A 64 43.13 -35.47 -16.56
CA GLY A 64 44.11 -36.36 -15.92
C GLY A 64 45.44 -36.45 -16.68
N PHE A 65 45.46 -36.02 -17.93
CA PHE A 65 46.68 -35.97 -18.74
C PHE A 65 47.58 -34.80 -18.33
N ALA A 66 48.88 -35.03 -18.27
CA ALA A 66 49.86 -34.00 -17.97
C ALA A 66 50.14 -33.13 -19.21
N TRP A 67 49.30 -32.11 -19.41
CA TRP A 67 49.39 -31.20 -20.55
C TRP A 67 50.62 -30.29 -20.49
N THR A 68 51.36 -30.25 -21.60
CA THR A 68 52.34 -29.22 -21.97
C THR A 68 51.81 -28.44 -23.17
N ASP A 69 52.35 -27.23 -23.42
CA ASP A 69 51.98 -26.42 -24.60
C ASP A 69 52.08 -27.25 -25.89
N ARG A 70 53.20 -27.96 -26.09
CA ARG A 70 53.42 -28.83 -27.25
C ARG A 70 52.34 -29.91 -27.38
N THR A 71 52.05 -30.65 -26.31
CA THR A 71 51.06 -31.74 -26.37
C THR A 71 49.63 -31.24 -26.58
N ARG A 72 49.33 -30.03 -26.08
CA ARG A 72 48.05 -29.35 -26.28
C ARG A 72 47.92 -28.93 -27.74
N ASP A 73 48.94 -28.28 -28.29
CA ASP A 73 48.96 -27.83 -29.68
C ASP A 73 48.85 -29.02 -30.63
N ASP A 74 49.59 -30.11 -30.38
CA ASP A 74 49.48 -31.36 -31.14
C ASP A 74 48.04 -31.93 -31.09
N ALA A 75 47.33 -31.80 -29.98
CA ALA A 75 45.94 -32.25 -29.84
C ALA A 75 44.95 -31.35 -30.58
N VAL A 76 45.17 -30.03 -30.56
CA VAL A 76 44.40 -29.06 -31.34
C VAL A 76 44.57 -29.33 -32.84
N ASP A 77 45.80 -29.56 -33.30
CA ASP A 77 46.09 -29.86 -34.71
C ASP A 77 45.43 -31.16 -35.18
N ARG A 78 45.44 -32.20 -34.32
CA ARG A 78 44.68 -33.42 -34.58
C ARG A 78 43.17 -33.17 -34.67
N ARG A 79 42.62 -32.29 -33.82
CA ARG A 79 41.18 -31.96 -33.83
C ARG A 79 40.78 -31.20 -35.09
N LEU A 80 41.62 -30.28 -35.56
CA LEU A 80 41.44 -29.57 -36.83
C LEU A 80 41.50 -30.52 -38.03
N TRP A 81 42.16 -31.67 -37.90
CA TRP A 81 42.25 -32.71 -38.95
C TRP A 81 42.75 -32.16 -40.30
N GLY A 82 43.70 -31.22 -40.26
CA GLY A 82 44.24 -30.57 -41.46
C GLY A 82 43.29 -29.59 -42.15
N ARG A 83 42.14 -29.26 -41.56
CA ARG A 83 41.28 -28.15 -42.01
C ARG A 83 41.95 -26.82 -41.69
N ASP A 84 41.67 -25.80 -42.50
CA ASP A 84 41.98 -24.43 -42.15
C ASP A 84 41.24 -24.07 -40.85
N PRO A 85 41.92 -23.57 -39.80
CA PRO A 85 41.26 -23.07 -38.60
C PRO A 85 40.13 -22.09 -38.91
N PHE A 86 40.25 -21.28 -39.97
CA PHE A 86 39.21 -20.36 -40.43
C PHE A 86 37.87 -21.05 -40.73
N ASP A 87 37.93 -22.30 -41.22
CA ASP A 87 36.76 -23.09 -41.62
C ASP A 87 36.19 -23.94 -40.44
N TYR A 88 36.74 -23.81 -39.23
CA TYR A 88 36.34 -24.59 -38.06
C TYR A 88 35.49 -23.77 -37.08
N GLY A 89 34.28 -24.21 -36.77
CA GLY A 89 33.40 -23.52 -35.81
C GLY A 89 32.45 -22.55 -36.50
N ARG A 90 32.23 -21.37 -35.90
CA ARG A 90 31.38 -20.30 -36.44
C ARG A 90 31.99 -18.92 -36.19
N TRP A 91 31.69 -17.99 -37.09
CA TRP A 91 32.01 -16.58 -36.91
C TRP A 91 30.77 -15.80 -36.51
N VAL A 92 30.84 -15.01 -35.44
CA VAL A 92 29.69 -14.24 -34.94
C VAL A 92 29.97 -12.75 -34.99
N HIS A 93 29.18 -12.02 -35.78
CA HIS A 93 29.23 -10.57 -35.87
C HIS A 93 28.24 -9.93 -34.89
N TYR A 94 28.73 -9.00 -34.08
CA TYR A 94 27.98 -8.19 -33.12
C TYR A 94 28.00 -6.72 -33.59
N PRO A 95 27.01 -6.28 -34.40
CA PRO A 95 27.02 -4.94 -35.00
C PRO A 95 27.15 -3.82 -33.97
N TRP A 96 26.42 -3.92 -32.86
CA TRP A 96 26.42 -2.92 -31.77
C TRP A 96 27.76 -2.83 -31.01
N ARG A 97 28.65 -3.82 -31.17
CA ARG A 97 30.02 -3.77 -30.65
C ARG A 97 31.05 -3.49 -31.73
N ASN A 98 30.66 -3.40 -33.00
CA ASN A 98 31.58 -3.41 -34.14
C ASN A 98 32.65 -4.50 -33.97
N ALA A 99 32.19 -5.73 -33.69
CA ALA A 99 33.06 -6.85 -33.35
C ALA A 99 32.66 -8.13 -34.09
N LEU A 100 33.66 -8.91 -34.50
CA LEU A 100 33.51 -10.21 -35.16
C LEU A 100 34.33 -11.23 -34.38
N VAL A 101 33.69 -12.27 -33.86
CA VAL A 101 34.30 -13.23 -32.94
C VAL A 101 34.29 -14.64 -33.53
N HIS A 102 35.43 -15.32 -33.51
CA HIS A 102 35.54 -16.71 -33.94
C HIS A 102 35.29 -17.65 -32.76
N LEU A 103 34.29 -18.53 -32.86
CA LEU A 103 33.84 -19.39 -31.77
C LEU A 103 33.82 -20.86 -32.18
N LEU A 104 33.98 -21.75 -31.19
CA LEU A 104 33.65 -23.17 -31.34
C LEU A 104 32.21 -23.34 -31.87
N GLY A 105 31.97 -24.43 -32.61
CA GLY A 105 30.62 -24.76 -33.08
C GLY A 105 29.65 -25.03 -31.92
N PRO A 106 28.32 -25.00 -32.17
CA PRO A 106 27.29 -24.97 -31.11
C PRO A 106 27.49 -26.01 -30.00
N GLY A 107 27.68 -27.29 -30.37
CA GLY A 107 27.85 -28.36 -29.40
C GLY A 107 29.13 -28.27 -28.56
N GLU A 108 30.27 -27.94 -29.18
CA GLU A 108 31.54 -27.81 -28.47
C GLU A 108 31.60 -26.54 -27.61
N PHE A 109 30.99 -25.46 -28.09
CA PHE A 109 30.82 -24.24 -27.31
C PHE A 109 30.00 -24.50 -26.04
N HIS A 110 28.85 -25.17 -26.18
CA HIS A 110 28.00 -25.52 -25.04
C HIS A 110 28.70 -26.46 -24.05
N GLU A 111 29.36 -27.51 -24.55
CA GLU A 111 30.14 -28.45 -23.73
C GLU A 111 31.22 -27.73 -22.92
N LEU A 112 32.02 -26.87 -23.57
CA LEU A 112 33.10 -26.17 -22.90
C LEU A 112 32.55 -25.18 -21.86
N ARG A 113 31.54 -24.39 -22.23
CA ARG A 113 30.93 -23.36 -21.36
C ARG A 113 30.30 -23.95 -20.10
N THR A 114 29.71 -25.15 -20.19
CA THR A 114 29.08 -25.84 -19.05
C THR A 114 30.02 -26.83 -18.35
N SER A 115 31.24 -27.05 -18.85
CA SER A 115 32.17 -28.04 -18.28
C SER A 115 32.42 -27.90 -16.77
N ARG A 116 32.43 -26.67 -16.24
CA ARG A 116 32.67 -26.38 -14.82
C ARG A 116 31.44 -26.57 -13.92
N ASN A 117 30.25 -26.78 -14.49
CA ASN A 117 29.03 -27.10 -13.73
C ASN A 117 28.57 -28.57 -13.90
N ARG A 118 29.22 -29.37 -14.76
CA ARG A 118 28.81 -30.73 -15.21
C ARG A 118 28.48 -31.80 -14.16
N ASN A 119 28.83 -31.58 -12.89
CA ASN A 119 28.52 -32.47 -11.76
C ASN A 119 27.53 -31.85 -10.75
N LYS A 120 27.24 -30.55 -10.89
CA LYS A 120 26.15 -29.86 -10.21
C LYS A 120 24.87 -29.90 -11.04
N ILE A 121 25.03 -29.89 -12.36
CA ILE A 121 24.02 -30.20 -13.38
C ILE A 121 24.68 -31.28 -14.25
N THR A 122 24.18 -32.51 -14.17
CA THR A 122 24.73 -33.64 -14.95
C THR A 122 24.55 -33.40 -16.45
N ALA A 123 25.34 -34.09 -17.27
CA ALA A 123 25.24 -33.96 -18.73
C ALA A 123 23.82 -34.27 -19.26
N GLU A 124 23.13 -35.26 -18.68
CA GLU A 124 21.74 -35.60 -19.01
C GLU A 124 20.77 -34.48 -18.61
N GLU A 125 20.95 -33.92 -17.41
CA GLU A 125 20.16 -32.76 -16.98
C GLU A 125 20.41 -31.55 -17.87
N GLN A 126 21.66 -31.29 -18.26
CA GLN A 126 22.01 -30.18 -19.16
C GLN A 126 21.38 -30.36 -20.56
N GLU A 127 21.34 -31.58 -21.08
CA GLU A 127 20.68 -31.90 -22.36
C GLU A 127 19.18 -31.62 -22.27
N ARG A 128 18.52 -32.02 -21.18
CA ARG A 128 17.09 -31.71 -20.93
C ARG A 128 16.84 -30.21 -20.76
N LEU A 129 17.64 -29.55 -19.92
CA LEU A 129 17.49 -28.13 -19.59
C LEU A 129 17.76 -27.21 -20.79
N SER A 130 18.73 -27.56 -21.63
CA SER A 130 19.01 -26.83 -22.87
C SER A 130 17.90 -26.96 -23.91
N GLY A 131 17.01 -27.94 -23.81
CA GLY A 131 15.88 -28.12 -24.73
C GLY A 131 14.68 -27.21 -24.49
N LEU A 132 14.65 -26.49 -23.36
CA LEU A 132 13.45 -25.75 -22.91
C LEU A 132 13.12 -24.54 -23.79
N VAL A 133 11.83 -24.22 -23.89
CA VAL A 133 11.31 -22.97 -24.44
C VAL A 133 10.80 -22.13 -23.27
N LEU A 134 11.44 -20.99 -23.01
CA LEU A 134 11.17 -20.18 -21.81
C LEU A 134 10.64 -18.80 -22.20
N GLY A 135 9.66 -18.29 -21.46
CA GLY A 135 9.10 -16.95 -21.66
C GLY A 135 9.37 -16.03 -20.47
N VAL A 136 9.86 -14.82 -20.71
CA VAL A 136 10.07 -13.78 -19.69
C VAL A 136 9.28 -12.54 -20.08
N ALA A 137 8.28 -12.18 -19.28
CA ALA A 137 7.44 -11.00 -19.47
C ALA A 137 7.78 -9.94 -18.41
N GLY A 138 8.27 -8.78 -18.83
CA GLY A 138 8.88 -7.75 -17.98
C GLY A 138 10.39 -7.94 -17.85
N LEU A 139 11.17 -6.96 -18.32
CA LEU A 139 12.64 -7.06 -18.47
C LEU A 139 13.41 -6.08 -17.60
N SER A 140 12.74 -5.29 -16.76
CA SER A 140 13.45 -4.58 -15.70
C SER A 140 14.09 -5.60 -14.75
N VAL A 141 13.29 -6.30 -13.95
CA VAL A 141 13.81 -7.33 -13.04
C VAL A 141 14.03 -8.67 -13.74
N GLY A 142 13.14 -9.03 -14.68
CA GLY A 142 13.24 -10.27 -15.46
C GLY A 142 14.46 -10.39 -16.36
N SER A 143 15.16 -9.29 -16.70
CA SER A 143 16.45 -9.38 -17.41
C SER A 143 17.51 -10.13 -16.60
N SER A 144 17.49 -10.00 -15.26
CA SER A 144 18.40 -10.76 -14.39
C SER A 144 18.10 -12.26 -14.48
N THR A 145 16.81 -12.64 -14.47
CA THR A 145 16.38 -14.03 -14.68
C THR A 145 16.83 -14.55 -16.04
N ALA A 146 16.54 -13.83 -17.13
CA ALA A 146 16.89 -14.24 -18.49
C ALA A 146 18.40 -14.50 -18.64
N LEU A 147 19.25 -13.60 -18.13
CA LEU A 147 20.69 -13.73 -18.23
C LEU A 147 21.23 -14.88 -17.37
N THR A 148 20.69 -15.08 -16.17
CA THR A 148 21.13 -16.16 -15.28
C THR A 148 20.72 -17.55 -15.80
N LEU A 149 19.54 -17.68 -16.42
CA LEU A 149 19.11 -18.90 -17.13
C LEU A 149 20.11 -19.28 -18.24
N VAL A 150 20.46 -18.33 -19.11
CA VAL A 150 21.41 -18.57 -20.21
C VAL A 150 22.80 -18.91 -19.68
N GLN A 151 23.25 -18.24 -18.62
CA GLN A 151 24.52 -18.54 -17.95
C GLN A 151 24.59 -19.99 -17.42
N GLU A 152 23.49 -20.53 -16.89
CA GLU A 152 23.40 -21.94 -16.48
C GLU A 152 23.13 -22.92 -17.65
N GLY A 153 22.93 -22.40 -18.88
CA GLY A 153 22.71 -23.20 -20.09
C GLY A 153 21.29 -23.74 -20.21
N LEU A 154 20.31 -23.02 -19.67
CA LEU A 154 18.89 -23.35 -19.76
C LEU A 154 18.27 -22.70 -21.00
N GLY A 155 17.50 -23.50 -21.73
CA GLY A 155 16.67 -23.09 -22.84
C GLY A 155 17.36 -23.08 -24.20
N ARG A 156 16.64 -23.57 -25.22
CA ARG A 156 16.98 -23.42 -26.64
C ARG A 156 16.38 -22.15 -27.23
N GLU A 157 15.27 -21.71 -26.64
CA GLU A 157 14.53 -20.54 -27.07
C GLU A 157 14.10 -19.70 -25.85
N LEU A 158 14.36 -18.40 -25.92
CA LEU A 158 13.94 -17.41 -24.93
C LEU A 158 13.02 -16.37 -25.59
N ARG A 159 11.79 -16.25 -25.08
CA ARG A 159 10.82 -15.25 -25.52
C ARG A 159 10.80 -14.09 -24.54
N LEU A 160 11.08 -12.89 -25.01
CA LEU A 160 11.25 -11.69 -24.19
C LEU A 160 10.16 -10.67 -24.51
N ALA A 161 9.43 -10.19 -23.51
CA ALA A 161 8.39 -9.18 -23.71
C ALA A 161 8.56 -8.00 -22.76
N ASP A 162 8.68 -6.80 -23.31
CA ASP A 162 8.71 -5.52 -22.59
C ASP A 162 8.43 -4.40 -23.61
N TYR A 163 7.69 -3.36 -23.20
CA TYR A 163 7.35 -2.22 -24.05
C TYR A 163 8.21 -0.98 -23.77
N ASP A 164 9.02 -1.00 -22.71
CA ASP A 164 9.81 0.16 -22.31
C ASP A 164 11.17 0.22 -22.99
N THR A 165 11.68 1.44 -23.10
CA THR A 165 13.09 1.75 -23.33
C THR A 165 13.83 1.97 -22.01
N LEU A 166 15.16 1.86 -22.02
CA LEU A 166 15.97 2.13 -20.85
C LEU A 166 15.94 3.62 -20.43
N GLU A 167 15.47 3.88 -19.21
CA GLU A 167 15.63 5.16 -18.52
C GLU A 167 16.84 5.15 -17.58
N LEU A 168 17.41 6.33 -17.29
CA LEU A 168 18.51 6.49 -16.31
C LEU A 168 18.18 5.89 -14.94
N SER A 169 16.91 6.01 -14.51
CA SER A 169 16.43 5.46 -13.24
C SER A 169 16.46 3.93 -13.17
N ASN A 170 16.59 3.23 -14.30
CA ASN A 170 16.63 1.76 -14.36
C ASN A 170 18.05 1.20 -14.14
N LEU A 171 19.10 2.00 -14.36
CA LEU A 171 20.50 1.56 -14.23
C LEU A 171 20.89 1.16 -12.79
N ASN A 172 20.04 1.44 -11.80
CA ASN A 172 20.26 0.98 -10.43
C ASN A 172 20.04 -0.53 -10.25
N ARG A 173 19.44 -1.23 -11.24
CA ARG A 173 19.05 -2.64 -11.11
C ARG A 173 19.01 -3.44 -12.40
N LEU A 174 18.83 -2.79 -13.55
CA LEU A 174 18.89 -3.42 -14.87
C LEU A 174 20.35 -3.50 -15.33
N ARG A 175 20.80 -4.68 -15.78
CA ARG A 175 22.16 -4.88 -16.33
C ARG A 175 22.30 -4.23 -17.71
N ALA A 176 22.55 -2.93 -17.72
CA ALA A 176 22.84 -2.13 -18.91
C ALA A 176 23.86 -1.03 -18.58
N THR A 177 24.27 -0.26 -19.60
CA THR A 177 25.22 0.84 -19.45
C THR A 177 24.59 2.19 -19.83
N VAL A 178 25.28 3.29 -19.52
CA VAL A 178 24.85 4.64 -19.95
C VAL A 178 24.82 4.80 -21.47
N LEU A 179 25.49 3.93 -22.22
CA LEU A 179 25.47 3.92 -23.69
C LEU A 179 24.17 3.31 -24.26
N ASP A 180 23.41 2.62 -23.42
CA ASP A 180 22.17 1.93 -23.81
C ASP A 180 20.91 2.77 -23.54
N LEU A 181 21.05 4.03 -23.09
CA LEU A 181 19.91 4.90 -22.79
C LEU A 181 19.04 5.12 -24.04
N GLY A 182 17.72 4.94 -23.89
CA GLY A 182 16.77 5.02 -24.99
C GLY A 182 16.65 3.76 -25.85
N VAL A 183 17.49 2.74 -25.64
CA VAL A 183 17.38 1.45 -26.33
C VAL A 183 16.26 0.62 -25.68
N PRO A 184 15.43 -0.12 -26.45
CA PRO A 184 14.42 -1.01 -25.90
C PRO A 184 15.00 -2.06 -24.95
N LYS A 185 14.33 -2.32 -23.81
CA LYS A 185 14.80 -3.32 -22.83
C LYS A 185 14.88 -4.73 -23.41
N THR A 186 14.00 -5.05 -24.37
CA THR A 186 14.02 -6.28 -25.16
C THR A 186 15.31 -6.42 -25.96
N VAL A 187 15.75 -5.36 -26.64
CA VAL A 187 16.99 -5.31 -27.42
C VAL A 187 18.22 -5.44 -26.51
N ILE A 188 18.25 -4.69 -25.40
CA ILE A 188 19.38 -4.76 -24.44
C ILE A 188 19.54 -6.19 -23.90
N THR A 189 18.44 -6.81 -23.49
CA THR A 189 18.47 -8.18 -22.97
C THR A 189 18.86 -9.19 -24.05
N ALA A 190 18.33 -9.06 -25.28
CA ALA A 190 18.68 -9.93 -26.40
C ALA A 190 20.16 -9.83 -26.79
N ARG A 191 20.72 -8.62 -26.82
CA ARG A 191 22.16 -8.38 -27.06
C ARG A 191 23.02 -9.02 -25.98
N ALA A 192 22.65 -8.85 -24.71
CA ALA A 192 23.36 -9.45 -23.60
C ALA A 192 23.29 -10.99 -23.60
N ILE A 193 22.16 -11.58 -24.03
CA ILE A 193 22.05 -13.03 -24.25
C ILE A 193 22.99 -13.47 -25.38
N ALA A 194 22.98 -12.78 -26.52
CA ALA A 194 23.83 -13.13 -27.65
C ALA A 194 25.34 -13.04 -27.30
N GLU A 195 25.72 -12.09 -26.45
CA GLU A 195 27.09 -11.95 -25.93
C GLU A 195 27.47 -13.08 -24.93
N LEU A 196 26.51 -13.77 -24.33
CA LEU A 196 26.73 -14.91 -23.42
C LEU A 196 26.70 -16.25 -24.17
N ASP A 197 25.71 -16.44 -25.01
CA ASP A 197 25.50 -17.64 -25.82
C ASP A 197 24.79 -17.25 -27.13
N PRO A 198 25.53 -17.09 -28.24
CA PRO A 198 24.95 -16.68 -29.51
C PRO A 198 24.04 -17.77 -30.11
N TYR A 199 24.08 -19.00 -29.58
CA TYR A 199 23.33 -20.12 -30.13
C TYR A 199 21.92 -20.28 -29.54
N VAL A 200 21.55 -19.47 -28.55
CA VAL A 200 20.18 -19.42 -28.02
C VAL A 200 19.28 -18.63 -28.95
N ARG A 201 18.14 -19.20 -29.36
CA ARG A 201 17.15 -18.49 -30.17
C ARG A 201 16.41 -17.47 -29.30
N VAL A 202 16.49 -16.19 -29.64
CA VAL A 202 15.76 -15.14 -28.91
C VAL A 202 14.61 -14.60 -29.75
N VAL A 203 13.40 -14.60 -29.20
CA VAL A 203 12.20 -14.01 -29.83
C VAL A 203 11.75 -12.82 -28.99
N VAL A 204 11.65 -11.64 -29.58
CA VAL A 204 11.26 -10.44 -28.84
C VAL A 204 9.83 -9.99 -29.15
N TYR A 205 9.19 -9.42 -28.15
CA TYR A 205 7.87 -8.80 -28.21
C TYR A 205 8.00 -7.35 -27.71
N PRO A 206 8.42 -6.42 -28.58
CA PRO A 206 8.81 -5.06 -28.19
C PRO A 206 7.62 -4.14 -27.85
N GLN A 207 6.39 -4.57 -28.10
CA GLN A 207 5.18 -3.91 -27.61
C GLN A 207 4.68 -4.52 -26.29
N GLY A 208 5.49 -5.36 -25.65
CA GLY A 208 5.07 -6.21 -24.55
C GLY A 208 4.05 -7.26 -24.99
N ILE A 209 3.31 -7.79 -24.03
CA ILE A 209 2.22 -8.74 -24.29
C ILE A 209 0.92 -7.97 -24.53
N THR A 210 0.24 -8.34 -25.61
CA THR A 210 -1.06 -7.82 -26.02
C THR A 210 -2.01 -9.00 -26.19
N GLU A 211 -3.32 -8.78 -26.30
CA GLU A 211 -4.25 -9.88 -26.59
C GLU A 211 -3.90 -10.63 -27.89
N ALA A 212 -3.35 -9.93 -28.89
CA ALA A 212 -2.92 -10.55 -30.15
C ALA A 212 -1.62 -11.37 -29.99
N SER A 213 -0.69 -10.93 -29.15
CA SER A 213 0.60 -11.62 -28.94
C SER A 213 0.58 -12.64 -27.80
N LEU A 214 -0.45 -12.66 -26.95
CA LEU A 214 -0.55 -13.55 -25.78
C LEU A 214 -0.50 -15.04 -26.16
N GLY A 215 -1.29 -15.46 -27.15
CA GLY A 215 -1.26 -16.84 -27.64
C GLY A 215 0.12 -17.22 -28.18
N PRO A 216 0.62 -16.54 -29.24
CA PRO A 216 1.94 -16.80 -29.81
C PRO A 216 3.08 -16.78 -28.79
N PHE A 217 3.00 -15.91 -27.77
CA PHE A 217 3.99 -15.84 -26.71
C PHE A 217 3.98 -17.10 -25.82
N LEU A 218 2.81 -17.62 -25.46
CA LEU A 218 2.66 -18.76 -24.56
C LEU A 218 2.72 -20.13 -25.25
N ASP A 219 2.44 -20.21 -26.54
CA ASP A 219 2.29 -21.48 -27.24
C ASP A 219 3.61 -22.28 -27.27
N GLY A 220 3.60 -23.46 -26.64
CA GLY A 220 4.77 -24.34 -26.53
C GLY A 220 5.83 -23.88 -25.52
N LEU A 221 5.52 -22.96 -24.60
CA LEU A 221 6.39 -22.64 -23.47
C LEU A 221 6.43 -23.80 -22.46
N ASP A 222 7.62 -24.11 -21.96
CA ASP A 222 7.82 -25.02 -20.83
C ASP A 222 7.65 -24.30 -19.50
N LEU A 223 8.14 -23.06 -19.38
CA LEU A 223 7.98 -22.22 -18.18
C LEU A 223 7.80 -20.74 -18.55
N LEU A 224 6.99 -20.05 -17.75
CA LEU A 224 6.79 -18.60 -17.80
C LEU A 224 7.38 -17.92 -16.57
N PHE A 225 8.15 -16.86 -16.77
CA PHE A 225 8.58 -15.91 -15.74
C PHE A 225 7.80 -14.61 -15.92
N GLU A 226 6.95 -14.30 -14.95
CA GLU A 226 6.01 -13.18 -15.03
C GLU A 226 6.46 -12.07 -14.07
N GLU A 227 7.02 -11.01 -14.64
CA GLU A 227 7.68 -9.91 -13.95
C GLU A 227 7.11 -8.55 -14.43
N CYS A 228 5.84 -8.54 -14.87
CA CYS A 228 5.16 -7.32 -15.35
C CYS A 228 4.69 -6.43 -14.19
N ASP A 229 4.67 -5.12 -14.44
CA ASP A 229 4.17 -4.09 -13.52
C ASP A 229 2.67 -3.80 -13.72
N ASP A 230 2.14 -4.00 -14.93
CA ASP A 230 0.70 -3.91 -15.18
C ASP A 230 -0.04 -5.11 -14.58
N LEU A 231 -0.85 -4.82 -13.55
CA LEU A 231 -1.60 -5.83 -12.82
C LEU A 231 -2.62 -6.60 -13.68
N ALA A 232 -3.23 -5.95 -14.68
CA ALA A 232 -4.23 -6.61 -15.52
C ALA A 232 -3.56 -7.64 -16.43
N MET A 233 -2.44 -7.28 -17.06
CA MET A 233 -1.64 -8.19 -17.86
C MET A 233 -1.03 -9.31 -17.01
N LYS A 234 -0.58 -9.01 -15.79
CA LYS A 234 -0.11 -10.01 -14.81
C LYS A 234 -1.16 -11.09 -14.56
N LEU A 235 -2.41 -10.71 -14.29
CA LEU A 235 -3.50 -11.69 -14.13
C LEU A 235 -3.80 -12.42 -15.44
N ARG A 236 -3.86 -11.70 -16.57
CA ARG A 236 -4.19 -12.27 -17.88
C ARG A 236 -3.19 -13.34 -18.32
N LEU A 237 -1.90 -13.09 -18.12
CA LEU A 237 -0.81 -14.03 -18.40
C LEU A 237 -0.96 -15.30 -17.57
N ARG A 238 -1.25 -15.18 -16.27
CA ARG A 238 -1.43 -16.33 -15.38
C ARG A 238 -2.69 -17.13 -15.68
N GLU A 239 -3.80 -16.46 -16.00
CA GLU A 239 -5.03 -17.10 -16.47
C GLU A 239 -4.76 -17.93 -17.74
N ALA A 240 -4.10 -17.34 -18.74
CA ALA A 240 -3.79 -18.00 -19.99
C ALA A 240 -2.73 -19.11 -19.86
N ALA A 241 -1.76 -18.94 -18.96
CA ALA A 241 -0.77 -19.96 -18.61
C ALA A 241 -1.44 -21.14 -17.91
N ARG A 242 -2.37 -20.89 -16.99
CA ARG A 242 -3.16 -21.94 -16.31
C ARG A 242 -3.98 -22.76 -17.29
N GLU A 243 -4.68 -22.10 -18.22
CA GLU A 243 -5.42 -22.78 -19.31
C GLU A 243 -4.53 -23.70 -20.15
N ARG A 244 -3.27 -23.29 -20.37
CA ARG A 244 -2.26 -24.03 -21.13
C ARG A 244 -1.42 -24.98 -20.29
N ARG A 245 -1.66 -25.04 -18.98
CA ARG A 245 -0.88 -25.86 -18.04
C ARG A 245 0.61 -25.53 -18.05
N ILE A 246 0.94 -24.24 -18.15
CA ILE A 246 2.31 -23.73 -18.12
C ILE A 246 2.65 -23.31 -16.68
N PRO A 247 3.72 -23.85 -16.07
CA PRO A 247 4.24 -23.36 -14.79
C PRO A 247 4.60 -21.87 -14.86
N VAL A 248 4.27 -21.11 -13.81
CA VAL A 248 4.60 -19.69 -13.70
C VAL A 248 5.46 -19.42 -12.46
N LEU A 249 6.54 -18.66 -12.66
CA LEU A 249 7.44 -18.17 -11.62
C LEU A 249 7.39 -16.63 -11.58
N MET A 250 7.48 -16.04 -10.39
CA MET A 250 7.61 -14.59 -10.21
C MET A 250 8.38 -14.28 -8.93
N GLU A 251 9.29 -13.32 -9.01
CA GLU A 251 9.91 -12.69 -7.84
C GLU A 251 9.39 -11.25 -7.67
N THR A 252 9.49 -10.67 -6.47
CA THR A 252 8.96 -9.30 -6.22
C THR A 252 10.01 -8.32 -5.72
N SER A 253 11.27 -8.72 -5.75
CA SER A 253 12.44 -7.92 -5.34
C SER A 253 12.34 -7.37 -3.91
N ASP A 254 11.58 -8.05 -3.05
CA ASP A 254 11.43 -7.77 -1.62
C ASP A 254 11.53 -9.09 -0.86
N ARG A 255 12.39 -9.13 0.18
CA ARG A 255 12.62 -10.29 1.06
C ARG A 255 12.91 -11.63 0.36
N GLY A 256 13.41 -11.60 -0.88
CA GLY A 256 13.64 -12.82 -1.66
C GLY A 256 12.36 -13.65 -1.86
N MET A 257 11.20 -12.99 -1.95
CA MET A 257 9.93 -13.66 -2.19
C MET A 257 9.89 -14.23 -3.62
N ILE A 258 9.47 -15.49 -3.74
CA ILE A 258 9.20 -16.15 -5.02
C ILE A 258 7.87 -16.88 -4.97
N ASP A 259 7.03 -16.63 -5.98
CA ASP A 259 5.79 -17.35 -6.25
C ASP A 259 6.04 -18.44 -7.28
N VAL A 260 5.57 -19.64 -6.98
CA VAL A 260 5.66 -20.81 -7.85
C VAL A 260 4.27 -21.38 -8.07
N GLU A 261 3.77 -21.29 -9.30
CA GLU A 261 2.47 -21.83 -9.71
C GLU A 261 2.65 -22.96 -10.70
N ARG A 262 2.52 -24.20 -10.21
CA ARG A 262 2.61 -25.43 -10.99
C ARG A 262 1.30 -25.76 -11.67
N PHE A 263 0.82 -24.89 -12.57
CA PHE A 263 -0.43 -25.15 -13.32
C PHE A 263 -0.37 -26.41 -14.19
N ASP A 264 0.82 -26.92 -14.49
CA ASP A 264 1.06 -28.22 -15.11
C ASP A 264 0.61 -29.41 -14.24
N LEU A 265 0.77 -29.29 -12.92
CA LEU A 265 0.38 -30.32 -11.94
C LEU A 265 -0.93 -30.00 -11.21
N GLU A 266 -1.25 -28.72 -11.08
CA GLU A 266 -2.36 -28.18 -10.30
C GLU A 266 -3.20 -27.21 -11.16
N PRO A 267 -3.88 -27.71 -12.20
CA PRO A 267 -4.57 -26.87 -13.19
C PRO A 267 -5.73 -26.06 -12.61
N ASP A 268 -6.30 -26.50 -11.49
CA ASP A 268 -7.42 -25.82 -10.80
C ASP A 268 -6.94 -24.78 -9.77
N ARG A 269 -5.61 -24.59 -9.61
CA ARG A 269 -5.09 -23.63 -8.63
C ARG A 269 -5.57 -22.21 -8.96
N PRO A 270 -6.07 -21.46 -7.95
CA PRO A 270 -6.37 -20.04 -8.14
C PRO A 270 -5.09 -19.25 -8.44
N VAL A 271 -5.19 -18.31 -9.38
CA VAL A 271 -4.09 -17.40 -9.75
C VAL A 271 -3.60 -16.62 -8.53
N LEU A 272 -2.29 -16.43 -8.43
CA LEU A 272 -1.60 -15.82 -7.29
C LEU A 272 -1.98 -16.48 -5.97
N HIS A 273 -2.17 -17.80 -5.99
CA HIS A 273 -2.57 -18.61 -4.84
C HIS A 273 -3.89 -18.16 -4.17
N GLY A 274 -4.75 -17.44 -4.91
CA GLY A 274 -6.01 -16.89 -4.39
C GLY A 274 -5.88 -15.54 -3.69
N LEU A 275 -4.68 -14.95 -3.62
CA LEU A 275 -4.45 -13.64 -3.00
C LEU A 275 -5.15 -12.50 -3.76
N ALA A 276 -5.38 -12.66 -5.06
CA ALA A 276 -6.17 -11.73 -5.86
C ALA A 276 -7.66 -11.71 -5.44
N GLY A 277 -8.15 -12.75 -4.76
CA GLY A 277 -9.58 -12.98 -4.52
C GLY A 277 -10.29 -13.40 -5.81
N ASP A 278 -11.50 -12.89 -6.03
CA ASP A 278 -12.28 -13.16 -7.25
C ASP A 278 -11.92 -12.25 -8.43
N LEU A 279 -10.91 -11.37 -8.28
CA LEU A 279 -10.49 -10.44 -9.33
C LEU A 279 -9.94 -11.19 -10.54
N ARG A 280 -10.42 -10.81 -11.72
CA ARG A 280 -9.94 -11.24 -13.03
C ARG A 280 -9.25 -10.10 -13.77
N ALA A 281 -8.49 -10.42 -14.80
CA ALA A 281 -7.84 -9.41 -15.64
C ALA A 281 -8.81 -8.35 -16.19
N ASP A 282 -10.01 -8.78 -16.61
CA ASP A 282 -11.04 -7.88 -17.17
C ASP A 282 -11.62 -6.90 -16.15
N ASP A 283 -11.68 -7.28 -14.87
CA ASP A 283 -12.17 -6.41 -13.79
C ASP A 283 -11.23 -5.22 -13.52
N LEU A 284 -9.98 -5.31 -13.99
CA LEU A 284 -8.95 -4.29 -13.79
C LEU A 284 -8.84 -3.30 -14.96
N ARG A 285 -9.53 -3.57 -16.07
CA ARG A 285 -9.49 -2.70 -17.25
C ARG A 285 -10.15 -1.36 -16.93
N GLY A 286 -9.43 -0.26 -17.23
CA GLY A 286 -9.92 1.10 -17.00
C GLY A 286 -9.81 1.59 -15.55
N LEU A 287 -9.43 0.73 -14.59
CA LEU A 287 -9.10 1.18 -13.24
C LEU A 287 -7.82 2.01 -13.23
N SER A 288 -7.83 3.10 -12.45
CA SER A 288 -6.63 3.89 -12.18
C SER A 288 -5.62 3.11 -11.32
N THR A 289 -4.36 3.52 -11.32
CA THR A 289 -3.32 2.97 -10.43
C THR A 289 -3.76 2.98 -8.97
N TYR A 290 -4.47 4.04 -8.55
CA TYR A 290 -4.99 4.20 -7.20
C TYR A 290 -6.02 3.12 -6.82
N GLU A 291 -6.92 2.78 -7.75
CA GLU A 291 -7.97 1.77 -7.52
C GLU A 291 -7.40 0.33 -7.51
N LYS A 292 -6.24 0.12 -8.13
CA LYS A 292 -5.55 -1.18 -8.13
C LYS A 292 -4.79 -1.47 -6.81
N VAL A 293 -4.51 -0.46 -5.98
CA VAL A 293 -3.70 -0.59 -4.75
C VAL A 293 -4.18 -1.71 -3.79
N PRO A 294 -5.48 -1.87 -3.49
CA PRO A 294 -5.94 -2.96 -2.61
C PRO A 294 -5.56 -4.35 -3.13
N ALA A 295 -5.63 -4.57 -4.45
CA ALA A 295 -5.25 -5.83 -5.06
C ALA A 295 -3.74 -6.06 -4.96
N VAL A 296 -2.94 -5.03 -5.27
CA VAL A 296 -1.48 -5.09 -5.16
C VAL A 296 -1.04 -5.40 -3.72
N LEU A 297 -1.62 -4.74 -2.71
CA LEU A 297 -1.28 -5.00 -1.30
C LEU A 297 -1.62 -6.43 -0.84
N ARG A 298 -2.69 -7.03 -1.38
CA ARG A 298 -2.97 -8.46 -1.13
C ARG A 298 -1.97 -9.38 -1.82
N ILE A 299 -1.60 -9.06 -3.06
CA ILE A 299 -0.68 -9.86 -3.87
C ILE A 299 0.73 -9.82 -3.30
N ILE A 300 1.24 -8.64 -2.92
CA ILE A 300 2.55 -8.51 -2.25
C ILE A 300 2.49 -9.11 -0.83
N GLY A 301 1.34 -9.01 -0.18
CA GLY A 301 1.13 -9.46 1.18
C GLY A 301 1.61 -8.42 2.18
N VAL A 302 0.69 -7.59 2.68
CA VAL A 302 0.96 -6.59 3.73
C VAL A 302 1.64 -7.24 4.95
N ASP A 303 1.30 -8.49 5.23
CA ASP A 303 1.82 -9.18 6.40
C ASP A 303 3.26 -9.62 6.27
N THR A 304 3.67 -9.93 5.04
CA THR A 304 4.98 -10.49 4.70
C THR A 304 5.93 -9.48 4.09
N MET A 305 5.46 -8.30 3.67
CA MET A 305 6.28 -7.22 3.13
C MET A 305 7.36 -6.72 4.11
N SER A 306 8.52 -6.32 3.60
CA SER A 306 9.58 -5.76 4.46
C SER A 306 9.16 -4.43 5.09
N GLU A 307 9.68 -4.15 6.29
CA GLU A 307 9.36 -2.92 6.99
C GLU A 307 9.73 -1.66 6.20
N ARG A 308 10.84 -1.72 5.44
CA ARG A 308 11.31 -0.62 4.60
C ARG A 308 10.38 -0.39 3.42
N LEU A 309 9.97 -1.45 2.72
CA LEU A 309 9.04 -1.32 1.61
C LEU A 309 7.68 -0.79 2.10
N GLY A 310 7.16 -1.33 3.21
CA GLY A 310 5.91 -0.85 3.82
C GLY A 310 5.96 0.63 4.23
N ALA A 311 7.11 1.09 4.72
CA ALA A 311 7.33 2.50 5.08
C ALA A 311 7.45 3.44 3.87
N SER A 312 7.81 2.93 2.68
CA SER A 312 7.84 3.74 1.45
C SER A 312 6.46 3.92 0.80
N MET A 313 5.49 3.08 1.16
CA MET A 313 4.21 3.00 0.46
C MET A 313 3.39 4.30 0.40
N PRO A 314 3.20 5.04 1.51
CA PRO A 314 2.45 6.30 1.48
C PRO A 314 3.11 7.38 0.63
N ASP A 315 4.41 7.24 0.34
CA ASP A 315 5.19 8.26 -0.34
C ASP A 315 5.20 8.10 -1.87
N ILE A 316 4.64 7.02 -2.40
CA ILE A 316 4.42 6.82 -3.84
C ILE A 316 3.47 7.89 -4.39
N ASP A 317 3.79 8.43 -5.57
CA ASP A 317 3.15 9.59 -6.20
C ASP A 317 3.18 10.87 -5.34
N THR A 318 4.09 10.94 -4.35
CA THR A 318 4.34 12.15 -3.57
C THR A 318 5.83 12.52 -3.59
N THR A 319 6.69 11.77 -2.89
CA THR A 319 8.16 11.93 -2.93
C THR A 319 8.84 10.80 -3.70
N LEU A 320 8.12 9.71 -4.00
CA LEU A 320 8.60 8.57 -4.78
C LEU A 320 7.76 8.40 -6.07
N LYS A 321 8.41 8.14 -7.21
CA LYS A 321 7.72 7.85 -8.49
C LYS A 321 7.04 6.48 -8.49
N THR A 322 7.67 5.48 -7.89
CA THR A 322 7.21 4.09 -7.89
C THR A 322 7.88 3.30 -6.76
N TRP A 323 7.52 2.03 -6.63
CA TRP A 323 8.01 1.08 -5.63
C TRP A 323 9.56 0.96 -5.67
N PRO A 324 10.27 1.19 -4.55
CA PRO A 324 11.72 1.07 -4.52
C PRO A 324 12.19 -0.38 -4.73
N GLN A 325 13.26 -0.56 -5.50
CA GLN A 325 13.88 -1.86 -5.78
C GLN A 325 15.41 -1.77 -5.66
N LEU A 326 16.04 -2.76 -5.03
CA LEU A 326 17.48 -2.85 -4.84
C LEU A 326 18.12 -3.80 -5.86
N ALA A 327 19.31 -3.46 -6.37
CA ALA A 327 20.09 -4.35 -7.25
C ALA A 327 20.33 -5.74 -6.65
N SER A 328 20.66 -5.82 -5.36
CA SER A 328 20.90 -7.09 -4.66
C SER A 328 19.65 -7.96 -4.60
N ALA A 329 18.48 -7.35 -4.40
CA ALA A 329 17.20 -8.06 -4.36
C ALA A 329 16.82 -8.60 -5.75
N VAL A 330 16.99 -7.79 -6.80
CA VAL A 330 16.77 -8.22 -8.19
C VAL A 330 17.75 -9.33 -8.60
N ALA A 331 19.02 -9.21 -8.22
CA ALA A 331 20.02 -10.25 -8.49
C ALA A 331 19.70 -11.57 -7.77
N LEU A 332 19.25 -11.50 -6.52
CA LEU A 332 18.75 -12.66 -5.78
C LEU A 332 17.52 -13.25 -6.47
N GLY A 333 16.55 -12.42 -6.89
CA GLY A 333 15.37 -12.84 -7.64
C GLY A 333 15.73 -13.64 -8.90
N GLY A 334 16.66 -13.14 -9.71
CA GLY A 334 17.17 -13.88 -10.88
C GLY A 334 17.81 -15.22 -10.54
N ALA A 335 18.53 -15.31 -9.43
CA ALA A 335 19.11 -16.57 -8.94
C ALA A 335 18.02 -17.55 -8.45
N LEU A 336 17.02 -17.07 -7.70
CA LEU A 336 15.91 -17.89 -7.21
C LEU A 336 15.05 -18.42 -8.35
N ASN A 337 14.68 -17.57 -9.30
CA ASN A 337 13.93 -17.97 -10.49
C ASN A 337 14.69 -19.04 -11.29
N THR A 338 15.99 -18.86 -11.51
CA THR A 338 16.82 -19.84 -12.23
C THR A 338 16.89 -21.19 -11.51
N ASP A 339 17.15 -21.18 -10.20
CA ASP A 339 17.23 -22.41 -9.40
C ASP A 339 15.89 -23.16 -9.36
N VAL A 340 14.78 -22.44 -9.15
CA VAL A 340 13.44 -23.02 -9.17
C VAL A 340 13.09 -23.55 -10.56
N ALA A 341 13.40 -22.82 -11.62
CA ALA A 341 13.17 -23.26 -12.99
C ALA A 341 13.88 -24.57 -13.29
N ARG A 342 15.15 -24.70 -12.89
CA ARG A 342 15.90 -25.95 -12.99
C ARG A 342 15.20 -27.08 -12.24
N ARG A 343 14.80 -26.87 -10.98
CA ARG A 343 14.13 -27.91 -10.17
C ARG A 343 12.75 -28.30 -10.71
N VAL A 344 11.99 -27.34 -11.23
CA VAL A 344 10.71 -27.60 -11.92
C VAL A 344 10.95 -28.42 -13.18
N ALA A 345 11.87 -27.98 -14.04
CA ALA A 345 12.19 -28.64 -15.30
C ALA A 345 12.75 -30.06 -15.10
N LEU A 346 13.45 -30.33 -14.00
CA LEU A 346 13.96 -31.66 -13.63
C LEU A 346 12.95 -32.51 -12.84
N GLY A 347 11.81 -31.94 -12.43
CA GLY A 347 10.79 -32.64 -11.64
C GLY A 347 11.15 -32.85 -10.17
N THR A 348 12.14 -32.12 -9.64
CA THR A 348 12.57 -32.19 -8.22
C THR A 348 11.86 -31.16 -7.34
N MET A 349 11.12 -30.23 -7.93
CA MET A 349 10.09 -29.43 -7.27
C MET A 349 8.75 -29.84 -7.86
N VAL A 350 7.71 -30.05 -7.04
CA VAL A 350 6.37 -30.49 -7.49
C VAL A 350 5.22 -29.69 -6.86
N THR A 351 5.54 -28.80 -5.92
CA THR A 351 4.54 -28.07 -5.14
C THR A 351 4.47 -26.62 -5.59
N SER A 352 3.26 -26.08 -5.69
CA SER A 352 3.06 -24.63 -5.79
C SER A 352 3.10 -23.95 -4.43
N GLY A 353 3.55 -22.70 -4.40
CA GLY A 353 3.46 -21.88 -3.20
C GLY A 353 4.30 -20.62 -3.28
N ARG A 354 4.21 -19.85 -2.21
CA ARG A 354 5.02 -18.67 -1.96
C ARG A 354 6.13 -19.01 -0.99
N TYR A 355 7.36 -18.69 -1.38
CA TYR A 355 8.56 -18.97 -0.60
C TYR A 355 9.34 -17.69 -0.36
N PHE A 356 10.13 -17.65 0.71
CA PHE A 356 10.98 -16.52 1.06
C PHE A 356 12.40 -17.01 1.30
N VAL A 357 13.35 -16.36 0.63
CA VAL A 357 14.79 -16.43 0.97
C VAL A 357 15.20 -15.07 1.48
N ASP A 358 14.70 -14.72 2.66
CA ASP A 358 14.95 -13.41 3.24
C ASP A 358 16.38 -13.34 3.78
N LEU A 359 17.26 -12.69 3.04
CA LEU A 359 18.65 -12.48 3.46
C LEU A 359 18.77 -11.75 4.80
N GLY A 360 17.80 -10.89 5.15
CA GLY A 360 17.78 -10.20 6.44
C GLY A 360 17.45 -11.11 7.61
N GLU A 361 16.64 -12.15 7.40
CA GLU A 361 16.38 -13.19 8.41
C GLU A 361 17.49 -14.25 8.45
N LEU A 362 17.99 -14.66 7.28
CA LEU A 362 19.03 -15.68 7.14
C LEU A 362 20.41 -15.19 7.60
N VAL A 363 20.69 -13.90 7.43
CA VAL A 363 21.94 -13.24 7.84
C VAL A 363 21.60 -12.14 8.84
N ALA A 364 21.01 -12.54 9.95
CA ALA A 364 20.64 -11.65 11.04
C ALA A 364 21.70 -11.61 12.15
N ASP A 365 21.82 -10.47 12.83
CA ASP A 365 22.67 -10.32 14.03
C ASP A 365 22.15 -11.16 15.22
N GLU A 366 20.86 -11.49 15.24
CA GLU A 366 20.20 -12.39 16.20
C GLU A 366 19.32 -13.39 15.45
N VAL A 367 19.40 -14.69 15.78
CA VAL A 367 18.64 -15.76 15.11
C VAL A 367 17.18 -15.77 15.59
N PRO A 368 16.17 -15.40 14.76
CA PRO A 368 14.80 -15.28 15.22
C PRO A 368 14.04 -16.63 15.27
N GLY A 369 13.33 -16.88 16.37
CA GLY A 369 12.32 -17.93 16.50
C GLY A 369 10.95 -17.47 15.97
N ALA A 370 10.35 -18.27 15.09
CA ALA A 370 9.19 -17.91 14.28
C ALA A 370 7.90 -17.61 15.07
N VAL A 371 7.09 -16.67 14.57
CA VAL A 371 5.68 -16.45 14.97
C VAL A 371 4.77 -16.54 13.73
N VAL A 372 3.66 -17.26 13.91
CA VAL A 372 2.63 -17.59 12.91
C VAL A 372 1.48 -16.57 12.95
N PRO A 373 0.87 -16.15 11.82
CA PRO A 373 -0.29 -15.26 11.81
C PRO A 373 -1.63 -16.00 12.04
N PRO A 374 -2.65 -15.34 12.62
CA PRO A 374 -3.92 -15.95 12.97
C PRO A 374 -4.91 -16.04 11.79
N ALA A 375 -5.85 -16.97 11.91
CA ALA A 375 -6.88 -17.32 10.94
C ALA A 375 -8.03 -16.30 10.83
N ALA A 376 -8.66 -16.26 9.67
CA ALA A 376 -9.82 -15.43 9.34
C ALA A 376 -11.11 -15.94 10.01
N GLU A 377 -11.93 -15.01 10.52
CA GLU A 377 -13.28 -15.28 11.05
C GLU A 377 -14.38 -14.63 10.19
N ALA A 378 -15.55 -15.28 10.20
CA ALA A 378 -16.71 -15.03 9.38
C ALA A 378 -17.57 -13.83 9.84
N ALA A 379 -18.35 -13.28 8.90
CA ALA A 379 -19.17 -12.09 9.08
C ALA A 379 -20.44 -12.32 9.92
N THR A 380 -20.82 -11.31 10.70
CA THR A 380 -22.12 -11.20 11.39
C THR A 380 -22.73 -9.83 11.16
N THR A 381 -24.05 -9.76 11.20
CA THR A 381 -24.85 -8.58 10.86
C THR A 381 -24.63 -7.38 11.82
N PRO A 382 -24.51 -6.15 11.31
CA PRO A 382 -24.22 -4.96 12.13
C PRO A 382 -25.38 -4.55 13.05
N LEU A 383 -25.03 -4.11 14.27
CA LEU A 383 -25.93 -3.47 15.23
C LEU A 383 -25.91 -1.95 15.05
N HIS A 384 -27.04 -1.35 14.68
CA HIS A 384 -27.20 0.11 14.66
C HIS A 384 -27.76 0.62 16.00
N ALA A 385 -27.25 1.76 16.48
CA ALA A 385 -27.78 2.42 17.66
C ALA A 385 -29.22 2.90 17.42
N SER A 386 -30.18 2.39 18.19
CA SER A 386 -31.57 2.81 18.15
C SER A 386 -31.76 4.15 18.89
N VAL A 387 -32.50 5.08 18.30
CA VAL A 387 -32.89 6.34 18.98
C VAL A 387 -33.95 6.02 20.05
N PRO A 388 -33.72 6.34 21.33
CA PRO A 388 -34.72 6.13 22.38
C PRO A 388 -35.98 6.97 22.12
N ARG A 389 -37.17 6.37 22.32
CA ARG A 389 -38.44 7.12 22.26
C ARG A 389 -38.60 7.95 23.52
N LEU A 390 -38.83 9.25 23.36
CA LEU A 390 -39.23 10.14 24.46
C LEU A 390 -40.74 10.06 24.65
N GLU A 391 -41.19 10.02 25.91
CA GLU A 391 -42.61 9.93 26.27
C GLU A 391 -42.99 11.09 27.19
N PRO A 392 -44.25 11.58 27.14
CA PRO A 392 -44.72 12.60 28.06
C PRO A 392 -44.69 12.11 29.51
N ARG A 393 -44.32 13.01 30.42
CA ARG A 393 -44.33 12.83 31.88
C ARG A 393 -45.67 12.28 32.35
N ARG A 394 -45.64 11.29 33.25
CA ARG A 394 -46.84 10.67 33.84
C ARG A 394 -47.05 10.95 35.33
N SER A 395 -46.05 11.47 36.04
CA SER A 395 -46.06 11.68 37.50
C SER A 395 -45.36 12.97 37.92
N ALA A 396 -45.54 13.40 39.17
CA ALA A 396 -44.92 14.61 39.72
C ALA A 396 -43.40 14.48 39.96
N GLN A 397 -42.90 13.25 40.08
CA GLN A 397 -41.47 12.92 40.14
C GLN A 397 -41.10 11.93 39.03
N PRO A 398 -39.88 11.99 38.49
CA PRO A 398 -39.45 11.12 37.41
C PRO A 398 -39.26 9.69 37.92
N SER A 399 -39.84 8.73 37.21
CA SER A 399 -39.62 7.31 37.44
C SER A 399 -38.22 6.86 36.99
N ARG A 400 -37.76 5.71 37.51
CA ARG A 400 -36.51 5.05 37.06
C ARG A 400 -36.47 4.91 35.54
N ASP A 401 -37.56 4.49 34.93
CA ASP A 401 -37.64 4.29 33.48
C ASP A 401 -37.60 5.60 32.68
N GLU A 402 -38.22 6.67 33.19
CA GLU A 402 -38.10 8.00 32.58
C GLU A 402 -36.65 8.50 32.62
N VAL A 403 -35.96 8.37 33.77
CA VAL A 403 -34.53 8.74 33.89
C VAL A 403 -33.66 7.93 32.93
N ARG A 404 -33.88 6.61 32.84
CA ARG A 404 -33.17 5.75 31.88
C ARG A 404 -33.35 6.22 30.44
N ARG A 405 -34.56 6.61 30.03
CA ARG A 405 -34.81 7.12 28.67
C ARG A 405 -34.12 8.46 28.41
N LEU A 406 -34.15 9.37 29.38
CA LEU A 406 -33.48 10.67 29.29
C LEU A 406 -31.95 10.50 29.15
N VAL A 407 -31.36 9.63 29.97
CA VAL A 407 -29.92 9.34 29.92
C VAL A 407 -29.56 8.61 28.63
N ALA A 408 -30.34 7.62 28.20
CA ALA A 408 -30.13 6.95 26.91
C ALA A 408 -30.13 7.96 25.76
N PHE A 409 -31.02 8.95 25.76
CA PHE A 409 -31.02 10.03 24.78
C PHE A 409 -29.76 10.91 24.90
N ALA A 410 -29.33 11.24 26.12
CA ALA A 410 -28.11 12.00 26.38
C ALA A 410 -26.84 11.33 25.81
N THR A 411 -26.79 9.99 25.82
CA THR A 411 -25.65 9.25 25.24
C THR A 411 -25.50 9.44 23.73
N LEU A 412 -26.52 9.92 23.01
CA LEU A 412 -26.41 10.22 21.57
C LEU A 412 -25.45 11.38 21.27
N ALA A 413 -25.07 12.16 22.28
CA ALA A 413 -24.10 13.24 22.17
C ALA A 413 -22.77 12.77 21.51
N PRO A 414 -22.05 13.67 20.82
CA PRO A 414 -20.73 13.37 20.26
C PRO A 414 -19.65 13.36 21.35
N SER A 415 -18.61 12.57 21.14
CA SER A 415 -17.37 12.58 21.95
C SER A 415 -16.16 12.22 21.09
N GLY A 416 -14.97 12.68 21.48
CA GLY A 416 -13.70 12.32 20.81
C GLY A 416 -13.49 10.81 20.82
N GLY A 417 -13.09 10.23 19.68
CA GLY A 417 -12.96 8.78 19.51
C GLY A 417 -14.26 7.98 19.75
N ASN A 418 -15.41 8.64 19.88
CA ASN A 418 -16.64 8.04 20.45
C ASN A 418 -16.41 7.38 21.83
N ALA A 419 -15.52 7.96 22.65
CA ALA A 419 -15.11 7.42 23.94
C ALA A 419 -16.21 7.48 25.03
N GLN A 420 -17.26 8.28 24.81
CA GLN A 420 -18.43 8.41 25.70
C GLN A 420 -18.00 8.65 27.17
N PRO A 421 -17.26 9.74 27.44
CA PRO A 421 -16.52 9.93 28.69
C PRO A 421 -17.41 10.43 29.84
N TRP A 422 -18.70 10.13 29.83
CA TRP A 422 -19.67 10.57 30.82
C TRP A 422 -20.06 9.43 31.77
N ALA A 423 -20.34 9.81 33.01
CA ALA A 423 -20.98 8.97 34.02
C ALA A 423 -22.17 9.73 34.61
N PHE A 424 -23.31 9.05 34.70
CA PHE A 424 -24.55 9.57 35.25
C PHE A 424 -24.86 8.87 36.58
N ARG A 425 -25.39 9.61 37.55
CA ARG A 425 -25.87 9.05 38.82
C ARG A 425 -27.19 9.70 39.22
N TRP A 426 -28.18 8.92 39.57
CA TRP A 426 -29.48 9.41 40.04
C TRP A 426 -29.74 8.94 41.48
N ASP A 427 -30.08 9.87 42.37
CA ASP A 427 -30.32 9.58 43.79
C ASP A 427 -31.81 9.53 44.18
N GLY A 428 -32.69 9.50 43.18
CA GLY A 428 -34.14 9.60 43.38
C GLY A 428 -34.68 11.04 43.27
N THR A 429 -33.81 12.05 43.36
CA THR A 429 -34.20 13.47 43.30
C THR A 429 -33.47 14.24 42.20
N GLU A 430 -32.15 14.12 42.13
CA GLU A 430 -31.31 14.84 41.17
C GLU A 430 -30.51 13.88 40.30
N LEU A 431 -30.32 14.26 39.04
CA LEU A 431 -29.44 13.55 38.11
C LEU A 431 -28.08 14.26 38.05
N GLU A 432 -27.05 13.55 38.46
CA GLU A 432 -25.66 13.98 38.43
C GLU A 432 -24.98 13.51 37.14
N LEU A 433 -24.23 14.41 36.50
CA LEU A 433 -23.45 14.14 35.30
C LEU A 433 -22.00 14.63 35.52
N ARG A 434 -21.03 13.74 35.31
CA ARG A 434 -19.59 13.99 35.49
C ARG A 434 -18.75 13.29 34.43
N VAL A 435 -17.50 13.71 34.30
CA VAL A 435 -16.51 12.99 33.49
C VAL A 435 -16.18 11.65 34.14
N HIS A 436 -16.21 10.56 33.36
CA HIS A 436 -15.79 9.24 33.80
C HIS A 436 -14.27 9.20 34.00
N SER A 437 -13.81 8.57 35.09
CA SER A 437 -12.39 8.56 35.49
C SER A 437 -11.45 8.04 34.40
N GLU A 438 -11.81 6.89 33.79
CA GLU A 438 -10.96 6.20 32.81
C GLU A 438 -11.26 6.48 31.33
N ARG A 439 -12.54 6.62 30.93
CA ARG A 439 -12.94 6.69 29.52
C ARG A 439 -12.46 7.99 28.87
N GLY A 440 -11.87 7.88 27.67
CA GLY A 440 -11.44 9.05 26.86
C GLY A 440 -10.07 9.62 27.23
N ARG A 441 -9.32 8.99 28.13
CA ARG A 441 -7.95 9.40 28.48
C ARG A 441 -7.01 9.14 27.31
N THR A 442 -6.59 10.20 26.64
CA THR A 442 -5.61 10.18 25.55
C THR A 442 -4.65 11.35 25.71
N LEU A 443 -3.54 11.35 24.96
CA LEU A 443 -2.64 12.50 24.90
C LEU A 443 -3.38 13.76 24.41
N LEU A 444 -4.36 13.57 23.49
CA LEU A 444 -5.21 14.63 22.97
C LEU A 444 -6.21 15.19 24.00
N ASP A 445 -6.70 14.40 24.97
CA ASP A 445 -7.64 14.90 25.99
C ASP A 445 -6.93 15.66 27.12
N HIS A 446 -6.13 16.66 26.76
CA HIS A 446 -5.38 17.50 27.69
C HIS A 446 -6.30 18.13 28.74
N ARG A 447 -5.97 17.94 30.02
CA ARG A 447 -6.78 18.38 31.19
C ARG A 447 -8.26 17.97 31.14
N ARG A 448 -8.59 16.91 30.39
CA ARG A 448 -9.95 16.43 30.14
C ARG A 448 -10.84 17.41 29.37
N TYR A 449 -10.26 18.34 28.60
CA TYR A 449 -11.01 19.36 27.88
C TYR A 449 -11.91 18.79 26.77
N ALA A 450 -11.47 17.78 26.02
CA ALA A 450 -12.31 17.11 25.03
C ALA A 450 -13.44 16.32 25.73
N SER A 451 -13.13 15.70 26.87
CA SER A 451 -14.15 15.03 27.72
C SER A 451 -15.19 16.02 28.27
N LEU A 452 -14.77 17.20 28.72
CA LEU A 452 -15.67 18.24 29.24
C LEU A 452 -16.54 18.85 28.13
N LEU A 453 -15.98 19.03 26.93
CA LEU A 453 -16.75 19.42 25.74
C LEU A 453 -17.84 18.39 25.42
N ALA A 454 -17.50 17.10 25.49
CA ALA A 454 -18.45 16.01 25.32
C ALA A 454 -19.50 15.97 26.43
N LEU A 455 -19.11 16.23 27.69
CA LEU A 455 -20.01 16.31 28.84
C LEU A 455 -21.03 17.44 28.67
N GLY A 456 -20.59 18.60 28.19
CA GLY A 456 -21.46 19.73 27.87
C GLY A 456 -22.47 19.39 26.78
N ALA A 457 -22.03 18.69 25.72
CA ALA A 457 -22.94 18.21 24.70
C ALA A 457 -23.98 17.23 25.28
N ALA A 458 -23.56 16.29 26.14
CA ALA A 458 -24.48 15.36 26.81
C ALA A 458 -25.48 16.08 27.74
N GLN A 459 -25.05 17.12 28.44
CA GLN A 459 -25.93 17.98 29.24
C GLN A 459 -27.02 18.62 28.37
N GLU A 460 -26.65 19.17 27.21
CA GLU A 460 -27.63 19.78 26.29
C GLU A 460 -28.66 18.76 25.79
N TYR A 461 -28.22 17.56 25.43
CA TYR A 461 -29.13 16.48 25.02
C TYR A 461 -30.08 16.10 26.15
N LEU A 462 -29.56 16.00 27.37
CA LEU A 462 -30.33 15.65 28.55
C LEU A 462 -31.39 16.71 28.87
N GLU A 463 -31.03 17.99 28.86
CA GLU A 463 -31.97 19.10 29.09
C GLU A 463 -33.05 19.18 28.00
N VAL A 464 -32.68 19.01 26.73
CA VAL A 464 -33.65 19.01 25.62
C VAL A 464 -34.59 17.81 25.70
N ALA A 465 -34.07 16.62 26.02
CA ALA A 465 -34.89 15.43 26.23
C ALA A 465 -35.85 15.60 27.41
N ALA A 466 -35.40 16.25 28.49
CA ALA A 466 -36.22 16.54 29.66
C ALA A 466 -37.38 17.48 29.30
N ARG A 467 -37.11 18.60 28.62
CA ARG A 467 -38.15 19.54 28.14
C ARG A 467 -39.14 18.85 27.20
N ALA A 468 -38.65 18.09 26.22
CA ALA A 468 -39.47 17.34 25.29
C ALA A 468 -40.38 16.30 25.97
N SER A 469 -39.98 15.81 27.15
CA SER A 469 -40.74 14.87 27.96
C SER A 469 -41.65 15.55 29.01
N GLY A 470 -41.71 16.90 29.05
CA GLY A 470 -42.55 17.64 30.00
C GLY A 470 -41.92 17.93 31.36
N TRP A 471 -40.59 18.05 31.41
CA TRP A 471 -39.83 18.48 32.58
C TRP A 471 -39.17 19.85 32.35
N ILE A 472 -39.08 20.67 33.40
CA ILE A 472 -38.27 21.89 33.43
C ILE A 472 -36.95 21.53 34.11
N PRO A 473 -35.84 21.43 33.35
CA PRO A 473 -34.54 21.12 33.91
C PRO A 473 -33.92 22.36 34.57
N GLU A 474 -33.42 22.20 35.78
CA GLU A 474 -32.62 23.19 36.51
C GLU A 474 -31.22 22.63 36.75
N ALA A 475 -30.26 23.10 35.95
CA ALA A 475 -28.88 22.67 36.02
C ALA A 475 -28.06 23.57 36.95
N THR A 476 -27.30 22.98 37.86
CA THR A 476 -26.23 23.66 38.61
C THR A 476 -24.90 22.99 38.35
N VAL A 477 -23.82 23.78 38.28
CA VAL A 477 -22.47 23.28 38.03
C VAL A 477 -21.61 23.58 39.25
N SER A 478 -20.93 22.56 39.76
CA SER A 478 -20.04 22.63 40.92
C SER A 478 -18.70 21.93 40.62
N GLY A 479 -17.70 22.14 41.47
CA GLY A 479 -16.34 21.61 41.27
C GLY A 479 -15.44 22.51 40.41
N ALA A 480 -14.28 21.99 40.03
CA ALA A 480 -13.29 22.68 39.19
C ALA A 480 -12.48 21.67 38.37
N GLY A 481 -11.87 22.14 37.27
CA GLY A 481 -11.04 21.28 36.43
C GLY A 481 -11.80 20.08 35.85
N ALA A 482 -11.20 18.90 35.92
CA ALA A 482 -11.82 17.65 35.47
C ALA A 482 -12.93 17.15 36.41
N ASP A 483 -12.99 17.65 37.65
CA ASP A 483 -13.96 17.25 38.68
C ASP A 483 -15.26 18.06 38.63
N LEU A 484 -15.53 18.73 37.50
CA LEU A 484 -16.80 19.43 37.31
C LEU A 484 -17.96 18.43 37.33
N VAL A 485 -18.99 18.80 38.11
CA VAL A 485 -20.22 18.03 38.27
C VAL A 485 -21.41 18.90 37.91
N VAL A 486 -22.22 18.42 36.98
CA VAL A 486 -23.51 18.99 36.62
C VAL A 486 -24.59 18.26 37.42
N ARG A 487 -25.39 18.99 38.20
CA ARG A 487 -26.57 18.46 38.88
C ARG A 487 -27.82 19.00 38.19
N LEU A 488 -28.72 18.10 37.84
CA LEU A 488 -29.96 18.42 37.15
C LEU A 488 -31.17 18.04 38.01
N ALA A 489 -31.86 19.05 38.52
CA ALA A 489 -33.17 18.89 39.14
C ALA A 489 -34.27 18.98 38.08
N LEU A 490 -35.26 18.09 38.13
CA LEU A 490 -36.37 18.05 37.17
C LEU A 490 -37.66 18.48 37.86
N ARG A 491 -38.21 19.63 37.45
CA ARG A 491 -39.53 20.10 37.92
C ARG A 491 -40.62 19.77 36.90
N PRO A 492 -41.86 19.47 37.33
CA PRO A 492 -42.97 19.31 36.40
C PRO A 492 -43.16 20.53 35.49
N GLY A 493 -43.32 20.31 34.19
CA GLY A 493 -43.69 21.35 33.23
C GLY A 493 -44.51 20.77 32.07
N GLU A 494 -44.57 21.53 30.97
CA GLU A 494 -45.18 21.12 29.72
C GLU A 494 -44.15 21.21 28.59
N GLY A 495 -44.01 20.15 27.81
CA GLY A 495 -43.13 20.15 26.64
C GLY A 495 -43.79 20.88 25.48
N THR A 496 -43.02 21.71 24.77
CA THR A 496 -43.51 22.44 23.61
C THR A 496 -43.25 21.67 22.30
N ALA A 497 -43.93 22.08 21.23
CA ALA A 497 -43.64 21.56 19.89
C ALA A 497 -42.19 21.86 19.44
N GLU A 498 -41.60 22.95 19.95
CA GLU A 498 -40.20 23.29 19.65
C GLU A 498 -39.22 22.37 20.38
N ASP A 499 -39.53 21.97 21.62
CA ASP A 499 -38.70 21.01 22.37
C ASP A 499 -38.63 19.65 21.66
N LEU A 500 -39.77 19.17 21.13
CA LEU A 500 -39.83 17.94 20.33
C LEU A 500 -39.01 18.06 19.03
N ARG A 501 -39.07 19.22 18.36
CA ARG A 501 -38.24 19.48 17.16
C ARG A 501 -36.76 19.56 17.53
N ALA A 502 -36.39 20.20 18.64
CA ALA A 502 -35.03 20.25 19.14
C ALA A 502 -34.48 18.85 19.42
N ALA A 503 -35.24 18.00 20.11
CA ALA A 503 -34.89 16.61 20.35
C ALA A 503 -34.72 15.84 19.02
N ALA A 504 -35.65 15.99 18.07
CA ALA A 504 -35.55 15.33 16.77
C ALA A 504 -34.29 15.73 15.99
N ARG A 505 -33.89 17.00 16.04
CA ARG A 505 -32.65 17.50 15.41
C ARG A 505 -31.40 16.89 16.04
N LEU A 506 -31.34 16.84 17.38
CA LEU A 506 -30.23 16.22 18.11
C LEU A 506 -30.13 14.71 17.83
N ALA A 507 -31.25 14.00 17.76
CA ALA A 507 -31.28 12.57 17.44
C ALA A 507 -30.82 12.28 16.00
N ARG A 508 -31.10 13.19 15.06
CA ARG A 508 -30.66 13.06 13.66
C ARG A 508 -29.17 13.33 13.48
N ARG A 509 -28.57 14.19 14.32
CA ARG A 509 -27.15 14.58 14.25
C ARG A 509 -26.22 13.37 14.16
N VAL A 510 -25.28 13.43 13.23
CA VAL A 510 -24.26 12.41 13.02
C VAL A 510 -22.98 13.04 12.50
N THR A 511 -21.84 12.39 12.75
CA THR A 511 -20.59 12.73 12.08
C THR A 511 -20.66 12.19 10.66
N ASN A 512 -20.55 13.06 9.66
CA ASN A 512 -20.58 12.64 8.26
C ASN A 512 -19.24 12.97 7.60
N ARG A 513 -18.50 11.93 7.22
CA ARG A 513 -17.15 12.04 6.65
C ARG A 513 -17.13 11.93 5.13
N ARG A 514 -18.29 11.82 4.47
CA ARG A 514 -18.37 11.72 3.01
C ARG A 514 -17.78 12.96 2.34
N ILE A 515 -17.11 12.72 1.22
CA ILE A 515 -16.55 13.76 0.36
C ILE A 515 -17.49 13.92 -0.83
N ALA A 516 -17.83 15.16 -1.15
CA ALA A 516 -18.68 15.52 -2.28
C ALA A 516 -18.09 16.72 -3.01
N GLU A 517 -18.65 17.06 -4.16
CA GLU A 517 -18.30 18.28 -4.89
C GLU A 517 -18.56 19.52 -4.02
N ARG A 518 -17.59 20.42 -3.95
CA ARG A 518 -17.67 21.65 -3.17
C ARG A 518 -18.79 22.56 -3.70
N ARG A 519 -19.62 23.06 -2.79
CA ARG A 519 -20.66 24.08 -3.08
C ARG A 519 -20.68 25.14 -2.00
N PRO A 520 -20.87 26.44 -2.31
CA PRO A 520 -20.99 27.47 -1.29
C PRO A 520 -22.14 27.19 -0.32
N ILE A 521 -21.97 27.54 0.95
CA ILE A 521 -23.04 27.44 1.95
C ILE A 521 -23.96 28.67 1.78
N PRO A 522 -25.29 28.50 1.66
CA PRO A 522 -26.21 29.63 1.61
C PRO A 522 -26.08 30.55 2.82
N ALA A 523 -26.18 31.87 2.62
CA ALA A 523 -26.03 32.85 3.69
C ALA A 523 -27.03 32.65 4.84
N GLU A 524 -28.26 32.26 4.51
CA GLU A 524 -29.32 31.92 5.48
C GLU A 524 -28.94 30.72 6.37
N THR A 525 -28.30 29.71 5.79
CA THR A 525 -27.79 28.54 6.52
C THR A 525 -26.65 28.96 7.44
N MET A 526 -25.70 29.76 6.95
CA MET A 526 -24.60 30.25 7.78
C MET A 526 -25.09 31.10 8.95
N GLU A 527 -26.11 31.93 8.72
CA GLU A 527 -26.73 32.74 9.78
C GLU A 527 -27.49 31.86 10.79
N ALA A 528 -28.15 30.78 10.35
CA ALA A 528 -28.73 29.80 11.26
C ALA A 528 -27.67 29.12 12.14
N LEU A 529 -26.49 28.79 11.58
CA LEU A 529 -25.38 28.25 12.37
C LEU A 529 -24.85 29.26 13.38
N ARG A 530 -24.72 30.54 13.00
CA ARG A 530 -24.31 31.62 13.92
C ARG A 530 -25.31 31.84 15.06
N ARG A 531 -26.62 31.78 14.77
CA ARG A 531 -27.66 31.80 15.81
C ARG A 531 -27.56 30.60 16.74
N ALA A 532 -27.36 29.40 16.20
CA ALA A 532 -27.16 28.20 17.02
C ALA A 532 -25.89 28.28 17.89
N ALA A 533 -24.90 29.07 17.46
CA ALA A 533 -23.65 29.33 18.17
C ALA A 533 -23.77 30.41 19.25
N GLU A 534 -24.96 30.91 19.59
CA GLU A 534 -25.15 31.93 20.63
C GLU A 534 -24.43 31.56 21.94
N GLY A 535 -23.66 32.51 22.47
CA GLY A 535 -22.72 32.32 23.59
C GLY A 535 -21.28 32.02 23.17
N CYS A 536 -21.05 31.73 21.89
CA CYS A 536 -19.74 31.54 21.24
C CYS A 536 -19.69 32.32 19.91
N SER A 537 -18.58 32.24 19.19
CA SER A 537 -18.45 32.75 17.82
C SER A 537 -17.98 31.65 16.86
N LEU A 538 -18.29 31.81 15.57
CA LEU A 538 -17.83 30.93 14.49
C LEU A 538 -16.82 31.68 13.62
N LYS A 539 -15.55 31.26 13.64
CA LYS A 539 -14.55 31.69 12.65
C LYS A 539 -14.62 30.77 11.45
N VAL A 540 -14.95 31.31 10.28
CA VAL A 540 -15.14 30.55 9.04
C VAL A 540 -14.01 30.85 8.05
N VAL A 541 -13.59 29.81 7.33
CA VAL A 541 -12.69 29.85 6.17
C VAL A 541 -13.38 29.08 5.05
N ASP A 542 -13.79 29.77 4.00
CA ASP A 542 -14.59 29.22 2.90
C ASP A 542 -14.08 29.61 1.51
N ASP A 543 -12.97 30.36 1.43
CA ASP A 543 -12.27 30.69 0.19
C ASP A 543 -11.25 29.59 -0.19
N ALA A 544 -10.91 29.51 -1.48
CA ALA A 544 -10.07 28.42 -1.98
C ALA A 544 -8.63 28.45 -1.45
N GLU A 545 -8.04 29.64 -1.27
CA GLU A 545 -6.67 29.77 -0.76
C GLU A 545 -6.61 29.39 0.73
N GLY A 546 -7.55 29.89 1.53
CA GLY A 546 -7.69 29.56 2.94
C GLY A 546 -7.91 28.06 3.16
N LEU A 547 -8.77 27.41 2.36
CA LEU A 547 -8.98 25.96 2.43
C LEU A 547 -7.72 25.18 2.02
N TRP A 548 -7.00 25.62 0.98
CA TRP A 548 -5.74 24.98 0.58
C TRP A 548 -4.69 25.07 1.70
N ARG A 549 -4.46 26.27 2.26
CA ARG A 549 -3.51 26.48 3.37
C ARG A 549 -3.92 25.71 4.62
N ALA A 550 -5.21 25.72 5.00
CA ALA A 550 -5.71 24.91 6.10
C ALA A 550 -5.48 23.41 5.84
N GLY A 551 -5.67 22.97 4.60
CA GLY A 551 -5.42 21.60 4.17
C GLY A 551 -3.97 21.17 4.42
N GLU A 552 -3.00 22.00 4.08
CA GLU A 552 -1.57 21.72 4.36
C GLU A 552 -1.27 21.66 5.85
N VAL A 553 -1.78 22.61 6.64
CA VAL A 553 -1.56 22.63 8.11
C VAL A 553 -2.16 21.39 8.78
N LEU A 554 -3.40 21.03 8.43
CA LEU A 554 -4.07 19.86 8.99
C LEU A 554 -3.42 18.55 8.53
N ALA A 555 -2.93 18.50 7.28
CA ALA A 555 -2.20 17.37 6.74
C ALA A 555 -0.88 17.13 7.48
N GLU A 556 -0.13 18.18 7.81
CA GLU A 556 1.08 18.07 8.62
C GLU A 556 0.74 17.66 10.06
N GLY A 557 -0.37 18.15 10.61
CA GLY A 557 -0.89 17.68 11.89
C GLY A 557 -1.21 16.19 11.93
N ASP A 558 -1.79 15.63 10.87
CA ASP A 558 -2.03 14.19 10.78
C ASP A 558 -0.73 13.41 10.59
N ARG A 559 0.22 13.89 9.76
CA ARG A 559 1.57 13.30 9.66
C ARG A 559 2.23 13.24 11.04
N PHE A 560 2.18 14.33 11.81
CA PHE A 560 2.69 14.38 13.18
C PHE A 560 2.03 13.31 14.07
N ARG A 561 0.71 13.13 13.99
CA ARG A 561 -0.03 12.14 14.79
C ARG A 561 0.34 10.70 14.42
N PHE A 562 0.45 10.37 13.13
CA PHE A 562 0.94 9.06 12.68
C PHE A 562 2.37 8.82 13.18
N LEU A 563 3.24 9.81 13.04
CA LEU A 563 4.64 9.73 13.44
C LEU A 563 4.87 9.99 14.93
N HIS A 564 3.84 10.06 15.77
CA HIS A 564 4.02 10.12 17.22
C HIS A 564 3.62 8.78 17.87
N PRO A 565 4.49 8.10 18.65
CA PRO A 565 4.24 6.75 19.13
C PRO A 565 2.94 6.59 19.92
N GLN A 566 2.66 7.50 20.85
CA GLN A 566 1.45 7.44 21.67
C GLN A 566 0.18 7.80 20.88
N LEU A 567 0.17 8.95 20.18
CA LEU A 567 -0.96 9.38 19.34
C LEU A 567 -1.34 8.35 18.27
N HIS A 568 -0.37 7.66 17.67
CA HIS A 568 -0.63 6.57 16.73
C HIS A 568 -1.36 5.41 17.40
N ALA A 569 -0.88 4.95 18.55
CA ALA A 569 -1.52 3.86 19.29
C ALA A 569 -2.95 4.24 19.67
N GLU A 570 -3.15 5.42 20.25
CA GLU A 570 -4.47 5.94 20.64
C GLU A 570 -5.41 6.07 19.43
N MET A 571 -4.93 6.63 18.31
CA MET A 571 -5.72 6.77 17.09
C MET A 571 -6.20 5.42 16.52
N PHE A 572 -5.35 4.40 16.53
CA PHE A 572 -5.73 3.08 16.05
C PHE A 572 -6.55 2.28 17.06
N ASP A 573 -6.40 2.55 18.36
CA ASP A 573 -7.26 2.03 19.42
C ASP A 573 -8.66 2.65 19.40
N GLU A 574 -8.84 3.83 18.78
CA GLU A 574 -10.17 4.40 18.55
C GLU A 574 -10.94 3.70 17.42
N ILE A 575 -10.26 2.99 16.50
CA ILE A 575 -10.91 2.38 15.32
C ILE A 575 -11.35 0.94 15.63
N ARG A 576 -12.58 0.60 15.26
CA ARG A 576 -13.11 -0.77 15.30
C ARG A 576 -13.07 -1.33 13.88
N PHE A 577 -12.21 -2.32 13.66
CA PHE A 577 -11.91 -2.86 12.32
C PHE A 577 -12.92 -3.91 11.83
N ASP A 578 -13.78 -4.40 12.72
CA ASP A 578 -14.79 -5.41 12.47
C ASP A 578 -16.01 -5.23 13.38
N ASP A 579 -17.14 -5.82 12.98
CA ASP A 579 -18.43 -5.71 13.66
C ASP A 579 -18.41 -6.32 15.07
N ARG A 580 -17.53 -7.30 15.32
CA ARG A 580 -17.38 -7.94 16.63
C ARG A 580 -16.80 -6.95 17.63
N ALA A 581 -15.76 -6.22 17.24
CA ALA A 581 -15.16 -5.17 18.06
C ALA A 581 -16.19 -4.05 18.33
N VAL A 582 -16.97 -3.65 17.33
CA VAL A 582 -18.05 -2.65 17.47
C VAL A 582 -19.09 -3.12 18.50
N ALA A 583 -19.58 -4.35 18.36
CA ALA A 583 -20.62 -4.91 19.23
C ALA A 583 -20.14 -5.12 20.67
N ALA A 584 -18.88 -5.55 20.84
CA ALA A 584 -18.32 -5.87 22.15
C ALA A 584 -18.06 -4.63 23.02
N SER A 585 -17.49 -3.57 22.47
CA SER A 585 -17.12 -2.38 23.27
C SER A 585 -18.21 -1.31 23.31
N ARG A 586 -19.06 -1.27 22.25
CA ARG A 586 -20.09 -0.24 22.02
C ARG A 586 -19.55 1.20 22.09
N ASP A 587 -18.27 1.37 21.78
CA ASP A 587 -17.54 2.63 21.69
C ASP A 587 -16.62 2.62 20.46
N GLY A 588 -15.77 3.64 20.30
CA GLY A 588 -14.88 3.72 19.16
C GLY A 588 -15.60 4.12 17.86
N ILE A 589 -14.81 4.23 16.80
CA ILE A 589 -15.23 4.59 15.45
C ILE A 589 -15.19 3.33 14.62
N ASP A 590 -16.36 2.85 14.21
CA ASP A 590 -16.50 1.84 13.17
C ASP A 590 -15.74 2.28 11.90
N LEU A 591 -14.92 1.38 11.35
CA LEU A 591 -14.19 1.60 10.10
C LEU A 591 -15.11 2.06 8.96
N ALA A 592 -16.35 1.56 8.90
CA ALA A 592 -17.35 1.98 7.92
C ALA A 592 -17.79 3.45 8.11
N ALA A 593 -17.78 3.96 9.35
CA ALA A 593 -18.11 5.36 9.65
C ALA A 593 -17.00 6.35 9.26
N LEU A 594 -15.83 5.84 8.82
CA LEU A 594 -14.77 6.67 8.25
C LEU A 594 -15.02 7.08 6.79
N GLU A 595 -16.00 6.46 6.11
CA GLU A 595 -16.37 6.74 4.71
C GLU A 595 -15.18 6.65 3.76
N MET A 596 -14.26 5.71 4.06
CA MET A 596 -13.06 5.47 3.30
C MET A 596 -13.36 4.60 2.10
N ASP A 597 -12.77 4.94 0.95
CA ASP A 597 -12.77 4.03 -0.20
C ASP A 597 -11.90 2.78 0.09
N PRO A 598 -12.03 1.71 -0.71
CA PRO A 598 -11.27 0.47 -0.47
C PRO A 598 -9.74 0.65 -0.42
N THR A 599 -9.20 1.62 -1.16
CA THR A 599 -7.76 1.95 -1.16
C THR A 599 -7.35 2.57 0.16
N GLN A 600 -8.12 3.51 0.67
CA GLN A 600 -7.91 4.11 1.98
C GLN A 600 -8.02 3.06 3.09
N VAL A 601 -9.01 2.16 3.04
CA VAL A 601 -9.15 1.06 4.02
C VAL A 601 -7.91 0.15 4.02
N ALA A 602 -7.42 -0.24 2.85
CA ALA A 602 -6.22 -1.06 2.73
C ALA A 602 -4.99 -0.34 3.30
N GLY A 603 -4.82 0.95 2.98
CA GLY A 603 -3.77 1.79 3.55
C GLY A 603 -3.85 1.92 5.07
N THR A 604 -5.05 2.12 5.65
CA THR A 604 -5.25 2.19 7.10
C THR A 604 -4.86 0.88 7.79
N ARG A 605 -5.21 -0.27 7.22
CA ARG A 605 -4.81 -1.58 7.76
C ARG A 605 -3.29 -1.75 7.75
N MET A 606 -2.62 -1.32 6.69
CA MET A 606 -1.16 -1.32 6.59
C MET A 606 -0.53 -0.40 7.66
N LEU A 607 -1.02 0.83 7.79
CA LEU A 607 -0.49 1.85 8.72
C LEU A 607 -0.74 1.54 10.21
N ARG A 608 -1.55 0.54 10.53
CA ARG A 608 -1.71 0.02 11.90
C ARG A 608 -0.41 -0.60 12.43
N ARG A 609 0.46 -1.08 11.55
CA ARG A 609 1.72 -1.74 11.91
C ARG A 609 2.77 -0.73 12.37
N ARG A 610 3.09 -0.75 13.67
CA ARG A 610 4.08 0.14 14.29
C ARG A 610 5.45 0.10 13.63
N ALA A 611 5.91 -1.08 13.24
CA ALA A 611 7.19 -1.29 12.58
C ALA A 611 7.38 -0.40 11.34
N PHE A 612 6.32 -0.25 10.52
CA PHE A 612 6.38 0.61 9.33
C PHE A 612 6.60 2.07 9.72
N LEU A 613 5.94 2.55 10.77
CA LEU A 613 6.05 3.94 11.19
C LEU A 613 7.39 4.25 11.87
N ASP A 614 7.94 3.30 12.62
CA ASP A 614 9.27 3.45 13.20
C ASP A 614 10.33 3.56 12.09
N ARG A 615 10.17 2.82 10.99
CA ARG A 615 11.00 2.99 9.78
C ARG A 615 10.76 4.32 9.08
N MET A 616 9.52 4.77 8.93
CA MET A 616 9.23 6.09 8.36
C MET A 616 9.91 7.22 9.12
N ARG A 617 9.85 7.20 10.46
CA ARG A 617 10.54 8.17 11.33
C ARG A 617 12.04 8.16 11.10
N ALA A 618 12.65 6.97 11.04
CA ALA A 618 14.08 6.82 10.83
C ALA A 618 14.54 7.32 9.44
N MET A 619 13.63 7.34 8.46
CA MET A 619 13.89 7.80 7.09
C MET A 619 13.43 9.24 6.82
N ASP A 620 12.86 9.93 7.81
CA ASP A 620 12.14 11.21 7.64
C ASP A 620 11.09 11.20 6.50
N SER A 621 10.38 10.07 6.37
CA SER A 621 9.40 9.81 5.30
C SER A 621 7.95 10.01 5.79
N GLY A 622 6.93 9.71 4.98
CA GLY A 622 5.52 9.81 5.34
C GLY A 622 4.82 11.12 4.94
N GLN A 623 5.32 11.80 3.90
CA GLN A 623 4.77 13.05 3.37
C GLN A 623 3.37 12.83 2.74
N GLY A 624 3.10 11.61 2.28
CA GLY A 624 1.79 11.24 1.75
C GLY A 624 0.70 10.96 2.79
N LEU A 625 1.05 10.82 4.08
CA LEU A 625 0.09 10.53 5.15
C LEU A 625 -1.03 11.58 5.29
N GLY A 626 -0.73 12.84 4.95
CA GLY A 626 -1.70 13.93 5.00
C GLY A 626 -2.58 14.08 3.74
N ARG A 627 -2.36 13.28 2.68
CA ARG A 627 -3.11 13.37 1.41
C ARG A 627 -4.64 13.23 1.59
N PRO A 628 -5.17 12.29 2.40
CA PRO A 628 -6.62 12.20 2.63
C PRO A 628 -7.21 13.48 3.25
N THR A 629 -6.50 14.09 4.19
CA THR A 629 -6.93 15.32 4.86
C THR A 629 -6.92 16.51 3.92
N ARG A 630 -5.88 16.69 3.10
CA ARG A 630 -5.87 17.72 2.03
C ARG A 630 -7.07 17.58 1.11
N ARG A 631 -7.37 16.36 0.64
CA ARG A 631 -8.50 16.08 -0.25
C ARG A 631 -9.85 16.41 0.41
N ALA A 632 -10.04 16.00 1.66
CA ALA A 632 -11.27 16.26 2.40
C ALA A 632 -11.49 17.76 2.65
N VAL A 633 -10.43 18.50 2.99
CA VAL A 633 -10.49 19.95 3.23
C VAL A 633 -10.74 20.70 1.92
N ALA A 634 -10.02 20.38 0.84
CA ALA A 634 -10.20 21.03 -0.46
C ALA A 634 -11.62 20.84 -1.02
N ALA A 635 -12.26 19.69 -0.75
CA ALA A 635 -13.64 19.41 -1.14
C ALA A 635 -14.70 20.03 -0.20
N SER A 636 -14.29 20.66 0.91
CA SER A 636 -15.22 21.25 1.87
C SER A 636 -15.77 22.58 1.37
N SER A 637 -17.02 22.87 1.75
CA SER A 637 -17.63 24.17 1.52
C SER A 637 -17.01 25.23 2.42
N ALA A 638 -16.72 24.86 3.66
CA ALA A 638 -16.07 25.71 4.65
C ALA A 638 -15.38 24.88 5.73
N LEU A 639 -14.35 25.44 6.35
CA LEU A 639 -13.90 25.07 7.68
C LEU A 639 -14.43 26.11 8.68
N ALA A 640 -14.80 25.66 9.87
CA ALA A 640 -15.25 26.55 10.94
C ALA A 640 -14.68 26.14 12.29
N ILE A 641 -14.30 27.15 13.09
CA ILE A 641 -13.89 27.00 14.48
C ILE A 641 -14.95 27.61 15.39
N LEU A 642 -15.44 26.83 16.35
CA LEU A 642 -16.25 27.34 17.46
C LEU A 642 -15.33 27.93 18.53
N ARG A 643 -15.49 29.22 18.83
CA ARG A 643 -14.61 29.98 19.72
C ARG A 643 -15.38 30.58 20.89
N THR A 644 -14.73 30.65 22.04
CA THR A 644 -15.23 31.38 23.22
C THR A 644 -14.14 32.27 23.78
N PRO A 645 -14.47 33.47 24.32
CA PRO A 645 -13.50 34.30 25.04
C PRO A 645 -13.14 33.71 26.43
N ALA A 646 -13.96 32.80 26.96
CA ALA A 646 -13.69 32.13 28.23
C ALA A 646 -12.56 31.10 28.08
N ARG A 647 -11.90 30.75 29.19
CA ARG A 647 -10.82 29.74 29.25
C ARG A 647 -11.09 28.69 30.32
N GLY A 648 -10.43 27.54 30.17
CA GLY A 648 -10.43 26.46 31.17
C GLY A 648 -11.67 25.58 31.13
N ALA A 649 -11.78 24.70 32.13
CA ALA A 649 -12.74 23.59 32.15
C ALA A 649 -14.20 24.00 31.90
N ARG A 650 -14.65 25.11 32.51
CA ARG A 650 -16.03 25.59 32.35
C ARG A 650 -16.32 26.12 30.94
N ALA A 651 -15.32 26.67 30.25
CA ALA A 651 -15.46 27.12 28.88
C ALA A 651 -15.73 25.94 27.93
N TYR A 652 -15.06 24.79 28.13
CA TYR A 652 -15.33 23.57 27.38
C TYR A 652 -16.70 22.98 27.71
N LEU A 653 -17.10 22.95 28.99
CA LEU A 653 -18.43 22.47 29.38
C LEU A 653 -19.55 23.28 28.70
N GLU A 654 -19.54 24.61 28.81
CA GLU A 654 -20.56 25.45 28.16
C GLU A 654 -20.44 25.41 26.63
N GLY A 655 -19.22 25.38 26.10
CA GLY A 655 -18.94 25.23 24.68
C GLY A 655 -19.51 23.94 24.08
N GLY A 656 -19.54 22.86 24.86
CA GLY A 656 -20.11 21.57 24.46
C GLY A 656 -21.60 21.63 24.18
N ARG A 657 -22.32 22.42 24.98
CA ARG A 657 -23.75 22.68 24.79
C ARG A 657 -24.02 23.43 23.49
N VAL A 658 -23.23 24.49 23.26
CA VAL A 658 -23.30 25.30 22.03
C VAL A 658 -22.96 24.43 20.81
N LEU A 659 -21.92 23.60 20.91
CA LEU A 659 -21.52 22.67 19.85
C LEU A 659 -22.65 21.72 19.47
N ALA A 660 -23.37 21.15 20.44
CA ALA A 660 -24.50 20.26 20.18
C ALA A 660 -25.56 20.92 19.30
N ARG A 661 -25.89 22.19 19.58
CA ARG A 661 -26.85 22.99 18.80
C ARG A 661 -26.34 23.31 17.40
N VAL A 662 -25.10 23.79 17.27
CA VAL A 662 -24.48 24.12 15.97
C VAL A 662 -24.43 22.89 15.06
N TRP A 663 -24.01 21.74 15.60
CA TRP A 663 -23.92 20.50 14.83
C TRP A 663 -25.31 19.99 14.41
N ALA A 664 -26.31 20.09 15.29
CA ALA A 664 -27.69 19.74 14.95
C ALA A 664 -28.25 20.65 13.85
N ALA A 665 -28.00 21.97 13.93
CA ALA A 665 -28.39 22.93 12.89
C ALA A 665 -27.72 22.66 11.54
N ALA A 666 -26.43 22.30 11.54
CA ALA A 666 -25.73 21.89 10.32
C ALA A 666 -26.35 20.63 9.70
N THR A 667 -26.69 19.64 10.54
CA THR A 667 -27.33 18.40 10.08
C THR A 667 -28.72 18.69 9.50
N GLU A 668 -29.51 19.55 10.14
CA GLU A 668 -30.84 19.97 9.66
C GLU A 668 -30.76 20.69 8.31
N ALA A 669 -29.73 21.51 8.11
CA ALA A 669 -29.46 22.19 6.85
C ALA A 669 -28.88 21.28 5.75
N GLY A 670 -28.75 19.97 6.00
CA GLY A 670 -28.21 19.02 5.02
C GLY A 670 -26.70 19.16 4.79
N LEU A 671 -25.96 19.68 5.77
CA LEU A 671 -24.50 19.76 5.71
C LEU A 671 -23.87 18.54 6.40
N ALA A 672 -22.88 17.96 5.73
CA ALA A 672 -21.96 17.02 6.35
C ALA A 672 -21.06 17.79 7.32
N PHE A 673 -21.01 17.31 8.57
CA PHE A 673 -20.20 17.89 9.63
C PHE A 673 -19.19 16.84 10.11
N GLN A 674 -17.90 17.19 10.06
CA GLN A 674 -16.81 16.34 10.55
C GLN A 674 -15.83 17.16 11.41
N PRO A 675 -15.61 16.79 12.67
CA PRO A 675 -14.54 17.36 13.49
C PRO A 675 -13.14 17.07 12.92
N LEU A 676 -12.25 18.06 12.98
CA LEU A 676 -10.84 18.03 12.59
C LEU A 676 -9.95 18.67 13.68
N SER A 677 -10.26 18.41 14.96
CA SER A 677 -9.77 19.21 16.09
C SER A 677 -8.51 18.70 16.80
N ALA A 678 -7.85 17.66 16.29
CA ALA A 678 -6.70 17.06 16.98
C ALA A 678 -5.58 18.08 17.27
N LEU A 679 -5.30 18.97 16.31
CA LEU A 679 -4.30 20.03 16.48
C LEU A 679 -4.66 21.04 17.58
N LEU A 680 -5.94 21.41 17.73
CA LEU A 680 -6.36 22.37 18.76
C LEU A 680 -5.97 21.89 20.16
N TYR A 681 -6.18 20.60 20.45
CA TYR A 681 -5.82 20.05 21.74
C TYR A 681 -4.31 19.87 21.92
N LEU A 682 -3.57 19.61 20.84
CA LEU A 682 -2.10 19.62 20.88
C LEU A 682 -1.54 21.02 21.14
N PHE A 683 -2.16 22.07 20.59
CA PHE A 683 -1.77 23.45 20.85
C PHE A 683 -2.06 23.86 22.30
N GLU A 684 -3.21 23.48 22.85
CA GLU A 684 -3.51 23.70 24.27
C GLU A 684 -2.51 23.00 25.19
N ARG A 685 -2.15 21.74 24.87
CA ARG A 685 -1.09 21.03 25.60
C ARG A 685 0.28 21.71 25.45
N LEU A 686 0.62 22.18 24.25
CA LEU A 686 1.87 22.89 23.97
C LEU A 686 1.96 24.20 24.78
N ALA A 687 0.85 24.96 24.86
CA ALA A 687 0.75 26.17 25.67
C ALA A 687 0.95 25.90 27.18
N ASP A 688 0.64 24.69 27.64
CA ASP A 688 0.87 24.21 29.01
C ASP A 688 2.19 23.42 29.17
N GLY A 689 3.21 23.75 28.37
CA GLY A 689 4.57 23.19 28.48
C GLY A 689 4.81 21.90 27.69
N GLY A 690 3.79 21.35 27.03
CA GLY A 690 3.95 20.23 26.10
C GLY A 690 4.33 18.91 26.77
N GLU A 691 3.74 18.59 27.93
CA GLU A 691 3.95 17.30 28.61
C GLU A 691 3.68 16.13 27.65
N GLY A 692 4.54 15.12 27.64
CA GLY A 692 4.45 13.97 26.73
C GLY A 692 5.03 14.23 25.33
N LEU A 693 5.56 15.43 25.08
CA LEU A 693 6.26 15.79 23.85
C LEU A 693 7.75 16.04 24.13
N ASP A 694 8.63 15.64 23.21
CA ASP A 694 10.04 16.00 23.26
C ASP A 694 10.31 17.42 22.71
N VAL A 695 11.58 17.86 22.76
CA VAL A 695 11.97 19.21 22.31
C VAL A 695 11.68 19.41 20.82
N ALA A 696 12.06 18.47 19.97
CA ALA A 696 11.88 18.57 18.53
C ALA A 696 10.39 18.54 18.14
N GLN A 697 9.59 17.75 18.84
CA GLN A 697 8.14 17.69 18.68
C GLN A 697 7.47 19.01 19.08
N ARG A 698 7.89 19.64 20.17
CA ARG A 698 7.39 20.97 20.58
C ARG A 698 7.75 22.06 19.57
N GLU A 699 8.97 22.06 19.06
CA GLU A 699 9.39 23.00 18.02
C GLU A 699 8.59 22.80 16.73
N HIS A 700 8.35 21.55 16.34
CA HIS A 700 7.54 21.24 15.17
C HIS A 700 6.09 21.70 15.36
N LEU A 701 5.44 21.34 16.47
CA LEU A 701 4.07 21.78 16.75
C LEU A 701 3.95 23.30 16.86
N THR A 702 4.97 24.00 17.36
CA THR A 702 5.02 25.46 17.35
C THR A 702 4.96 26.02 15.93
N ARG A 703 5.71 25.44 14.98
CA ARG A 703 5.62 25.85 13.57
C ARG A 703 4.22 25.62 12.99
N ILE A 704 3.63 24.45 13.25
CA ILE A 704 2.28 24.12 12.80
C ILE A 704 1.25 25.10 13.40
N ALA A 705 1.41 25.48 14.68
CA ALA A 705 0.55 26.46 15.35
C ALA A 705 0.64 27.84 14.70
N THR A 706 1.85 28.32 14.36
CA THR A 706 2.04 29.59 13.65
C THR A 706 1.33 29.61 12.30
N GLU A 707 1.45 28.53 11.51
CA GLU A 707 0.76 28.42 10.22
C GLU A 707 -0.76 28.31 10.40
N PHE A 708 -1.21 27.61 11.45
CA PHE A 708 -2.63 27.55 11.80
C PHE A 708 -3.21 28.94 12.12
N GLU A 709 -2.49 29.73 12.92
CA GLU A 709 -2.87 31.11 13.25
C GLU A 709 -2.87 32.02 12.01
N ALA A 710 -1.97 31.79 11.05
CA ALA A 710 -1.94 32.55 9.80
C ALA A 710 -3.21 32.31 8.95
N VAL A 711 -3.86 31.15 9.09
CA VAL A 711 -5.10 30.81 8.36
C VAL A 711 -6.35 31.23 9.14
N PHE A 712 -6.43 30.91 10.43
CA PHE A 712 -7.63 31.11 11.24
C PHE A 712 -7.63 32.40 12.07
N GLY A 713 -6.52 33.13 12.07
CA GLY A 713 -6.29 34.29 12.91
C GLY A 713 -6.06 33.92 14.38
N THR A 714 -5.28 34.75 15.07
CA THR A 714 -5.06 34.65 16.52
C THR A 714 -6.36 34.86 17.28
N HIS A 715 -6.52 34.16 18.41
CA HIS A 715 -7.70 34.26 19.25
C HIS A 715 -7.33 34.34 20.73
N VAL A 716 -7.86 35.35 21.41
CA VAL A 716 -7.71 35.49 22.86
C VAL A 716 -8.90 34.82 23.53
N GLY A 717 -8.74 33.54 23.86
CA GLY A 717 -9.81 32.72 24.45
C GLY A 717 -9.49 31.24 24.31
N THR A 718 -10.49 30.43 23.96
CA THR A 718 -10.35 29.01 23.65
C THR A 718 -10.99 28.68 22.30
N ASP A 719 -10.24 27.97 21.45
CA ASP A 719 -10.74 27.34 20.22
C ASP A 719 -11.27 25.95 20.58
N LEU A 720 -12.60 25.80 20.63
CA LEU A 720 -13.27 24.63 21.23
C LEU A 720 -13.30 23.42 20.29
N LEU A 721 -13.62 23.65 19.02
CA LEU A 721 -13.73 22.62 18.00
C LEU A 721 -13.54 23.22 16.60
N LEU A 722 -12.61 22.67 15.83
CA LEU A 722 -12.50 22.85 14.39
C LEU A 722 -13.24 21.73 13.68
N PHE A 723 -14.05 22.07 12.70
CA PHE A 723 -14.80 21.11 11.89
C PHE A 723 -14.92 21.59 10.44
N ARG A 724 -15.11 20.62 9.53
CA ARG A 724 -15.48 20.90 8.15
C ARG A 724 -16.98 20.83 7.96
N LEU A 725 -17.47 21.70 7.09
CA LEU A 725 -18.82 21.71 6.54
C LEU A 725 -18.72 21.44 5.04
N ALA A 726 -19.49 20.46 4.56
CA ALA A 726 -19.56 20.12 3.14
C ALA A 726 -21.02 19.76 2.78
N PRO A 727 -21.38 19.72 1.49
CA PRO A 727 -22.68 19.21 1.10
C PRO A 727 -22.79 17.75 1.55
N ALA A 728 -23.92 17.34 2.14
CA ALA A 728 -24.13 15.94 2.49
C ALA A 728 -24.66 15.16 1.26
N PRO A 729 -23.87 14.29 0.60
CA PRO A 729 -24.37 13.51 -0.53
C PRO A 729 -25.36 12.40 -0.11
N GLY A 730 -25.62 12.25 1.20
CA GLY A 730 -26.53 11.27 1.78
C GLY A 730 -26.24 11.01 3.27
N GLU A 731 -26.99 10.09 3.87
CA GLU A 731 -26.73 9.60 5.24
C GLU A 731 -25.41 8.83 5.31
N PRO A 732 -24.65 8.89 6.43
CA PRO A 732 -23.43 8.11 6.58
C PRO A 732 -23.71 6.61 6.61
N THR A 733 -22.73 5.84 6.15
CA THR A 733 -22.75 4.39 5.98
C THR A 733 -22.95 3.65 7.32
N SER A 734 -22.43 4.22 8.41
CA SER A 734 -22.62 3.69 9.76
C SER A 734 -22.78 4.82 10.78
N ARG A 735 -23.60 4.56 11.81
CA ARG A 735 -23.70 5.40 13.01
C ARG A 735 -22.90 4.75 14.11
N SER A 736 -22.03 5.54 14.76
CA SER A 736 -21.23 5.06 15.88
C SER A 736 -22.10 4.42 16.98
N PRO A 737 -21.67 3.28 17.57
CA PRO A 737 -22.42 2.61 18.62
C PRO A 737 -22.50 3.48 19.88
N ARG A 738 -23.43 3.13 20.77
CA ARG A 738 -23.58 3.74 22.09
C ARG A 738 -23.60 2.68 23.17
N LYS A 739 -22.89 2.96 24.27
CA LYS A 739 -22.90 2.13 25.48
C LYS A 739 -24.33 1.95 25.99
N ASP A 740 -24.56 0.80 26.61
CA ASP A 740 -25.85 0.58 27.26
C ASP A 740 -26.05 1.63 28.37
N VAL A 741 -27.31 2.00 28.61
CA VAL A 741 -27.62 2.95 29.69
C VAL A 741 -27.14 2.42 31.04
N ASP A 742 -27.17 1.10 31.24
CA ASP A 742 -26.67 0.45 32.46
C ASP A 742 -25.15 0.56 32.65
N GLU A 743 -24.39 0.79 31.58
CA GLU A 743 -22.94 1.01 31.67
C GLU A 743 -22.57 2.45 32.04
N VAL A 744 -23.52 3.38 31.99
CA VAL A 744 -23.29 4.81 32.19
C VAL A 744 -24.13 5.41 33.31
N LEU A 745 -25.23 4.78 33.74
CA LEU A 745 -26.15 5.29 34.75
C LEU A 745 -26.14 4.42 36.01
N GLU A 746 -25.77 5.04 37.13
CA GLU A 746 -25.95 4.48 38.46
C GLU A 746 -27.25 5.00 39.08
N ILE A 747 -28.13 4.13 39.57
CA ILE A 747 -29.34 4.51 40.33
C ILE A 747 -29.14 4.09 41.78
N LEU A 748 -29.12 5.08 42.69
CA LEU A 748 -29.06 4.82 44.13
C LEU A 748 -30.45 4.40 44.63
N GLY A 749 -30.47 3.38 45.49
CA GLY A 749 -31.65 2.62 45.90
C GLY A 749 -32.67 3.42 46.68
#